data_AF-A0A4R5ALZ7-F1
#
_entry.id   AF-A0A4R5ALZ7-F1
#
_cell.length_a   1.000
_cell.length_b   1.000
_cell.length_c   1.000
_cell.angle_alpha   90.00
_cell.angle_beta   90.00
_cell.angle_gamma   90.00
#
_symmetry.space_group_name_H-M   'P 1'
#
loop_
_entity.id
_entity.type
_entity.pdbx_description
1 polymer ?
#
loop_
_entity_poly.entity_id
_entity_poly.type
_entity_poly.pdbx_seq_one_letter_code
_entity_poly.pdbx_strand_id
1 'polypeptide(L)'
;MPRRPRLLAPAVASILLTGLLGVTGAGAHTTTATALDGNYAYTQAPTDGGAPDQGQTGVISMADGLVGDGDAGTTARWMGDGVRSYTSVSVVVDLLRDYPLDQITVVSNAPNVYFGVKSVEIRTRAEADSGYTTILEQPWYGTAHPLPVGSDLRQELSAPMDGRHARFVIVTLDRLHRWQHIPLTELAFSVAAGEPGQDPSPALTADELRAETAKPTAPIPRDGMVDTGAYLASAAAYDGTAADKGGGVVPFGHSAMFDRNPATYAGWRGSATAPKTVALVYDLFADHPLESIRIVSDAPNQYWAFDEITVTYRAEDDTAYAVATRTTRDRSSPEFELTVPMENTVARFVRIEMTRQNQWLHVPVNEVEIAVGDGSADPEPAPPLGIDGMRTELQSDTRLVDEYGQYLYQDWAGKVTSDRQLRDERDDEAARLAGVEHDPTRHDTYGGLKGLGDHGATGYFRLQKVDGRWWFVTPEGHLFFLKGVDATSPEEWGYGTLYRHPDGRPRDVFGSLPDPETYADAYTSNERGHAVSLLKANLMKKYGLDYGPGWRDMTTRRLRDWGFNAQSKWSPDRRLPFPRIEWVSAPADAVRVLWAIDPFDPEFDEKLDRHIDIERFATDPWVIGYFFDNERGWNRDVVAEILRRTDGLAAKTAFVDHLAQRFGRDLAAVNELLGTDAESFAELAGTPLNVAAVPADVVTTFITLASDAYYEAVDHAIARQDPNHLFLGSALVPTWRTSLEWNVGGLDHVDAISLDVYSDSAGYLEQYEAYDTPVLNLEYSFSCHDRGMRAINAATRCVGEGDAGIADRGHKFAAFAEAQAASSVFVGSGWFVYYDQSAAGRPGDGESFNFGLVNQQDQPYTAMTDIMRETNADLELAHLLGTACTRVVSGEPTGPLVVDDGITCLDGATVRGSVTVGQGAGLAVVDSTVTGSVSATGAATVVLLHSRLRGPVSINDSTGRVLISGNQIDGRLTCTGNDPPPDDGDRPNVVRGTSSGQCRW
;
A
#
# COMPACT_ATOMS: atom_id res chain seq x y z
N MET A 1 -25.62 -35.60 -13.13
CA MET A 1 -25.74 -37.04 -12.77
C MET A 1 -24.74 -37.83 -13.60
N PRO A 2 -24.21 -38.98 -13.13
CA PRO A 2 -24.57 -39.73 -11.91
C PRO A 2 -23.36 -39.99 -10.98
N ARG A 3 -23.43 -40.44 -9.72
CA ARG A 3 -24.50 -40.73 -8.74
C ARG A 3 -23.82 -40.96 -7.36
N ARG A 4 -24.49 -40.53 -6.28
CA ARG A 4 -24.28 -40.97 -4.87
C ARG A 4 -24.54 -42.49 -4.70
N PRO A 5 -24.11 -43.12 -3.57
CA PRO A 5 -24.98 -43.28 -2.37
C PRO A 5 -24.20 -43.09 -1.04
N ARG A 6 -24.68 -42.37 0.00
CA ARG A 6 -25.74 -42.63 1.03
C ARG A 6 -25.40 -43.69 2.11
N LEU A 7 -25.17 -43.17 3.33
CA LEU A 7 -25.77 -43.49 4.66
C LEU A 7 -25.79 -44.95 5.17
N LEU A 8 -25.24 -45.18 6.37
CA LEU A 8 -25.98 -45.53 7.62
C LEU A 8 -25.03 -45.95 8.77
N ALA A 9 -25.44 -45.59 9.99
CA ALA A 9 -24.85 -45.92 11.28
C ALA A 9 -24.79 -47.43 11.60
N PRO A 10 -24.18 -47.81 12.74
CA PRO A 10 -24.99 -48.53 13.71
C PRO A 10 -24.81 -48.10 15.17
N ALA A 11 -25.89 -48.32 15.92
CA ALA A 11 -26.04 -48.19 17.35
C ALA A 11 -25.54 -49.44 18.10
N VAL A 12 -24.93 -49.18 19.26
CA VAL A 12 -25.22 -49.75 20.61
C VAL A 12 -25.66 -51.22 20.73
N ALA A 13 -24.89 -52.02 21.47
CA ALA A 13 -25.43 -52.95 22.47
C ALA A 13 -24.38 -53.34 23.54
N SER A 14 -24.82 -53.19 24.79
CA SER A 14 -24.20 -53.40 26.10
C SER A 14 -23.71 -54.81 26.43
N ILE A 15 -22.70 -54.94 27.30
CA ILE A 15 -22.62 -55.98 28.35
C ILE A 15 -22.00 -55.39 29.63
N LEU A 16 -22.74 -55.55 30.74
CA LEU A 16 -22.39 -55.25 32.13
C LEU A 16 -21.35 -56.23 32.72
N LEU A 17 -20.50 -55.78 33.66
CA LEU A 17 -20.52 -56.29 35.04
C LEU A 17 -19.72 -55.43 36.04
N THR A 18 -20.45 -55.01 37.07
CA THR A 18 -20.16 -54.55 38.44
C THR A 18 -18.76 -54.76 39.07
N GLY A 19 -18.27 -53.70 39.73
CA GLY A 19 -17.33 -53.72 40.85
C GLY A 19 -17.64 -52.55 41.81
N LEU A 20 -17.68 -52.82 43.11
CA LEU A 20 -18.34 -52.05 44.17
C LEU A 20 -17.66 -50.71 44.57
N LEU A 21 -18.50 -49.68 44.65
CA LEU A 21 -18.74 -48.77 45.79
C LEU A 21 -17.54 -48.34 46.66
N GLY A 22 -17.07 -47.12 46.41
CA GLY A 22 -16.54 -46.19 47.40
C GLY A 22 -17.18 -44.82 47.18
N VAL A 23 -18.39 -44.64 47.72
CA VAL A 23 -19.09 -43.35 47.71
C VAL A 23 -18.47 -42.48 48.80
N THR A 24 -17.58 -41.56 48.42
CA THR A 24 -17.38 -40.32 49.20
C THR A 24 -18.48 -39.36 48.77
N GLY A 25 -19.24 -38.89 49.76
CA GLY A 25 -20.56 -38.31 49.58
C GLY A 25 -20.64 -37.21 48.53
N ALA A 26 -21.70 -37.28 47.72
CA ALA A 26 -22.33 -36.08 47.20
C ALA A 26 -22.66 -35.19 48.41
N GLY A 27 -21.95 -34.07 48.53
CA GLY A 27 -22.44 -32.95 49.30
C GLY A 27 -23.75 -32.55 48.65
N ALA A 28 -24.87 -32.90 49.28
CA ALA A 28 -26.13 -32.28 48.97
C ALA A 28 -25.94 -30.78 49.21
N HIS A 29 -25.84 -29.99 48.15
CA HIS A 29 -26.13 -28.56 48.24
C HIS A 29 -27.61 -28.45 48.59
N THR A 30 -27.91 -28.35 49.88
CA THR A 30 -29.18 -27.83 50.36
C THR A 30 -29.24 -26.36 49.95
N THR A 31 -29.69 -26.10 48.73
CA THR A 31 -30.16 -24.79 48.29
C THR A 31 -31.53 -24.55 48.94
N THR A 32 -31.54 -24.00 50.15
CA THR A 32 -32.71 -23.26 50.62
C THR A 32 -32.74 -21.97 49.82
N ALA A 33 -33.70 -21.85 48.89
CA ALA A 33 -34.09 -20.56 48.35
C ALA A 33 -34.43 -19.66 49.54
N THR A 34 -33.51 -18.78 49.89
CA THR A 34 -33.70 -17.85 50.99
C THR A 34 -34.39 -16.66 50.37
N ALA A 35 -35.58 -16.30 50.86
CA ALA A 35 -36.22 -15.05 50.44
C ALA A 35 -35.25 -13.92 50.78
N LEU A 36 -34.63 -13.33 49.76
CA LEU A 36 -33.74 -12.19 49.92
C LEU A 36 -34.61 -10.95 50.10
N ASP A 37 -34.31 -10.16 51.13
CA ASP A 37 -34.87 -8.82 51.25
C ASP A 37 -34.29 -7.95 50.14
N GLY A 38 -35.16 -7.38 49.32
CA GLY A 38 -34.74 -6.61 48.15
C GLY A 38 -35.84 -5.66 47.70
N ASN A 39 -35.44 -4.68 46.90
CA ASN A 39 -36.33 -3.75 46.23
C ASN A 39 -36.09 -3.83 44.73
N TYR A 40 -37.10 -3.57 43.92
CA TYR A 40 -36.93 -3.43 42.49
C TYR A 40 -37.76 -2.31 41.89
N ALA A 41 -37.35 -1.89 40.70
CA ALA A 41 -38.09 -0.96 39.87
C ALA A 41 -38.09 -1.44 38.41
N TYR A 42 -39.14 -1.11 37.69
CA TYR A 42 -39.23 -1.37 36.26
C TYR A 42 -38.79 -0.16 35.45
N THR A 43 -38.01 -0.36 34.38
CA THR A 43 -37.74 0.73 33.42
C THR A 43 -39.00 1.17 32.69
N GLN A 44 -39.97 0.27 32.55
CA GLN A 44 -41.32 0.52 32.05
C GLN A 44 -42.32 -0.23 32.93
N ALA A 45 -43.33 0.45 33.46
CA ALA A 45 -44.36 -0.19 34.28
C ALA A 45 -45.08 -1.33 33.51
N PRO A 46 -45.38 -2.47 34.15
CA PRO A 46 -46.26 -3.49 33.59
C PRO A 46 -47.60 -2.89 33.21
N THR A 47 -48.09 -3.25 32.03
CA THR A 47 -49.31 -2.66 31.45
C THR A 47 -50.54 -3.54 31.68
N ASP A 48 -50.31 -4.79 32.07
CA ASP A 48 -51.30 -5.81 32.38
C ASP A 48 -50.68 -6.80 33.38
N GLY A 49 -51.47 -7.70 33.97
CA GLY A 49 -50.99 -8.68 34.96
C GLY A 49 -51.75 -8.65 36.29
N GLY A 50 -51.11 -9.18 37.35
CA GLY A 50 -51.64 -9.15 38.71
C GLY A 50 -51.42 -7.82 39.44
N ALA A 51 -52.08 -7.61 40.57
CA ALA A 51 -51.70 -6.60 41.57
C ALA A 51 -50.65 -7.21 42.53
N PRO A 52 -49.70 -6.43 43.09
CA PRO A 52 -49.70 -4.97 43.15
C PRO A 52 -48.94 -4.24 42.05
N ASP A 53 -48.18 -4.93 41.20
CA ASP A 53 -47.24 -4.31 40.23
C ASP A 53 -47.90 -3.64 39.02
N GLN A 54 -49.13 -4.01 38.67
CA GLN A 54 -49.80 -3.49 37.47
C GLN A 54 -49.88 -1.95 37.50
N GLY A 55 -49.24 -1.31 36.52
CA GLY A 55 -49.21 0.15 36.37
C GLY A 55 -48.29 0.89 37.36
N GLN A 56 -47.52 0.21 38.21
CA GLN A 56 -46.63 0.82 39.18
C GLN A 56 -45.32 1.33 38.54
N THR A 57 -44.89 2.52 38.93
CA THR A 57 -43.65 3.15 38.46
C THR A 57 -42.64 3.46 39.58
N GLY A 58 -42.97 3.15 40.84
CA GLY A 58 -42.13 3.38 42.02
C GLY A 58 -41.30 2.17 42.44
N VAL A 59 -40.63 2.26 43.61
CA VAL A 59 -39.90 1.14 44.22
C VAL A 59 -40.91 0.13 44.76
N ILE A 60 -40.71 -1.14 44.43
CA ILE A 60 -41.52 -2.26 44.87
C ILE A 60 -40.64 -3.18 45.73
N SER A 61 -41.14 -3.58 46.90
CA SER A 61 -40.48 -4.57 47.74
C SER A 61 -40.57 -5.94 47.08
N MET A 62 -39.48 -6.70 47.04
CA MET A 62 -39.48 -8.06 46.49
C MET A 62 -40.48 -8.98 47.19
N ALA A 63 -40.61 -8.88 48.51
CA ALA A 63 -41.51 -9.72 49.29
C ALA A 63 -43.01 -9.45 49.02
N ASP A 64 -43.35 -8.26 48.53
CA ASP A 64 -44.73 -7.85 48.27
C ASP A 64 -45.03 -7.74 46.77
N GLY A 65 -44.03 -7.94 45.92
CA GLY A 65 -44.07 -7.66 44.49
C GLY A 65 -44.11 -8.93 43.63
N LEU A 66 -44.70 -8.84 42.44
CA LEU A 66 -45.02 -10.02 41.62
C LEU A 66 -43.83 -10.81 41.08
N VAL A 67 -42.61 -10.29 41.15
CA VAL A 67 -41.43 -10.94 40.54
C VAL A 67 -40.40 -11.37 41.57
N GLY A 68 -40.72 -11.28 42.86
CA GLY A 68 -39.86 -11.76 43.95
C GLY A 68 -40.63 -12.43 45.09
N ASP A 69 -41.91 -12.76 44.87
CA ASP A 69 -42.81 -13.34 45.87
C ASP A 69 -42.75 -14.88 45.91
N GLY A 70 -42.05 -15.50 44.95
CA GLY A 70 -41.96 -16.95 44.82
C GLY A 70 -43.23 -17.62 44.30
N ASP A 71 -44.25 -16.86 43.85
CA ASP A 71 -45.52 -17.38 43.36
C ASP A 71 -45.54 -17.47 41.82
N ALA A 72 -45.48 -18.70 41.31
CA ALA A 72 -45.58 -18.96 39.86
C ALA A 72 -46.98 -18.65 39.25
N GLY A 73 -47.97 -18.29 40.08
CA GLY A 73 -49.34 -17.95 39.69
C GLY A 73 -49.58 -16.48 39.35
N THR A 74 -48.67 -15.57 39.72
CA THR A 74 -48.73 -14.14 39.40
C THR A 74 -47.77 -13.81 38.25
N THR A 75 -47.99 -12.71 37.52
CA THR A 75 -47.15 -12.37 36.35
C THR A 75 -47.25 -10.88 36.03
N ALA A 76 -46.09 -10.22 35.94
CA ALA A 76 -45.96 -8.90 35.33
C ALA A 76 -46.02 -9.02 33.80
N ARG A 77 -46.89 -8.23 33.14
CA ARG A 77 -47.07 -8.31 31.68
C ARG A 77 -46.94 -6.96 31.00
N TRP A 78 -46.17 -6.94 29.91
CA TRP A 78 -46.06 -5.79 29.03
C TRP A 78 -46.68 -6.11 27.68
N MET A 79 -47.86 -5.54 27.45
CA MET A 79 -48.66 -5.85 26.27
C MET A 79 -48.12 -5.12 25.04
N GLY A 80 -47.89 -5.85 23.95
CA GLY A 80 -47.65 -5.25 22.64
C GLY A 80 -48.94 -4.71 22.03
N ASP A 81 -48.87 -3.50 21.48
CA ASP A 81 -49.99 -2.80 20.82
C ASP A 81 -49.59 -2.14 19.50
N GLY A 82 -48.35 -2.34 19.05
CA GLY A 82 -47.82 -1.78 17.81
C GLY A 82 -47.45 -0.28 17.86
N VAL A 83 -47.82 0.46 18.91
CA VAL A 83 -47.64 1.92 19.00
C VAL A 83 -46.56 2.32 20.00
N ARG A 84 -46.28 1.49 21.01
CA ARG A 84 -45.25 1.78 22.03
C ARG A 84 -43.86 2.06 21.44
N SER A 85 -43.13 2.98 22.09
CA SER A 85 -41.79 3.42 21.68
C SER A 85 -40.65 2.50 22.17
N TYR A 86 -40.91 1.59 23.11
CA TYR A 86 -39.92 0.68 23.69
C TYR A 86 -40.05 -0.75 23.15
N THR A 87 -38.93 -1.44 23.04
CA THR A 87 -38.84 -2.87 22.68
C THR A 87 -38.16 -3.73 23.75
N SER A 88 -37.61 -3.10 24.77
CA SER A 88 -36.96 -3.74 25.91
C SER A 88 -37.63 -3.26 27.19
N VAL A 89 -37.71 -4.14 28.18
CA VAL A 89 -38.11 -3.81 29.55
C VAL A 89 -37.07 -4.40 30.49
N SER A 90 -36.73 -3.69 31.56
CA SER A 90 -35.76 -4.17 32.55
C SER A 90 -36.38 -4.14 33.94
N VAL A 91 -36.10 -5.18 34.72
CA VAL A 91 -36.29 -5.18 36.17
C VAL A 91 -34.95 -4.91 36.80
N VAL A 92 -34.86 -3.84 37.58
CA VAL A 92 -33.64 -3.46 38.30
C VAL A 92 -33.84 -3.72 39.77
N VAL A 93 -33.08 -4.66 40.31
CA VAL A 93 -33.14 -5.14 41.68
C VAL A 93 -31.98 -4.57 42.49
N ASP A 94 -32.27 -4.05 43.68
CA ASP A 94 -31.33 -3.74 44.76
C ASP A 94 -31.60 -4.72 45.90
N LEU A 95 -30.69 -5.68 46.09
CA LEU A 95 -30.72 -6.67 47.16
C LEU A 95 -30.35 -6.06 48.53
N LEU A 96 -30.19 -4.74 48.62
CA LEU A 96 -29.89 -3.96 49.81
C LEU A 96 -28.51 -4.22 50.43
N ARG A 97 -27.81 -5.30 50.05
CA ARG A 97 -26.45 -5.69 50.46
C ARG A 97 -25.79 -6.50 49.35
N ASP A 98 -24.46 -6.59 49.38
CA ASP A 98 -23.72 -7.53 48.55
C ASP A 98 -23.90 -8.96 49.05
N TYR A 99 -24.58 -9.81 48.28
CA TYR A 99 -24.74 -11.22 48.58
C TYR A 99 -23.83 -12.10 47.70
N PRO A 100 -23.18 -13.13 48.25
CA PRO A 100 -22.52 -14.16 47.45
C PRO A 100 -23.59 -15.03 46.78
N LEU A 101 -23.92 -14.74 45.52
CA LEU A 101 -24.96 -15.46 44.80
C LEU A 101 -24.41 -16.76 44.21
N ASP A 102 -25.19 -17.83 44.27
CA ASP A 102 -24.90 -19.11 43.62
C ASP A 102 -25.52 -19.15 42.21
N GLN A 103 -26.77 -18.72 42.09
CA GLN A 103 -27.53 -18.72 40.84
C GLN A 103 -28.63 -17.66 40.85
N ILE A 104 -28.89 -17.07 39.68
CA ILE A 104 -30.05 -16.19 39.40
C ILE A 104 -30.97 -16.89 38.42
N THR A 105 -32.26 -16.98 38.72
CA THR A 105 -33.25 -17.69 37.90
C THR A 105 -34.38 -16.76 37.47
N VAL A 106 -34.62 -16.69 36.16
CA VAL A 106 -35.69 -15.91 35.52
C VAL A 106 -36.79 -16.87 35.05
N VAL A 107 -38.00 -16.70 35.54
CA VAL A 107 -39.17 -17.52 35.18
C VAL A 107 -40.17 -16.69 34.39
N SER A 108 -40.63 -17.22 33.26
CA SER A 108 -41.59 -16.58 32.38
C SER A 108 -42.69 -17.56 32.00
N ASN A 109 -43.89 -17.37 32.55
CA ASN A 109 -45.07 -18.15 32.23
C ASN A 109 -45.97 -17.40 31.24
N ALA A 110 -45.85 -17.74 29.95
CA ALA A 110 -46.69 -17.20 28.89
C ALA A 110 -48.14 -17.72 28.99
N PRO A 111 -49.16 -16.85 29.03
CA PRO A 111 -50.56 -17.29 29.02
C PRO A 111 -51.02 -17.97 27.73
N ASN A 112 -50.39 -17.63 26.59
CA ASN A 112 -50.66 -18.19 25.27
C ASN A 112 -49.51 -17.84 24.30
N VAL A 113 -49.59 -18.32 23.06
CA VAL A 113 -48.57 -18.16 22.01
C VAL A 113 -48.29 -16.72 21.56
N TYR A 114 -49.08 -15.72 21.97
CA TYR A 114 -48.78 -14.32 21.65
C TYR A 114 -47.83 -13.66 22.66
N PHE A 115 -47.48 -14.38 23.73
CA PHE A 115 -46.51 -13.96 24.73
C PHE A 115 -45.18 -14.65 24.50
N GLY A 116 -44.09 -13.90 24.54
CA GLY A 116 -42.74 -14.44 24.42
C GLY A 116 -41.66 -13.39 24.63
N VAL A 117 -40.46 -13.86 24.98
CA VAL A 117 -39.28 -13.03 25.18
C VAL A 117 -38.21 -13.39 24.16
N LYS A 118 -37.82 -12.45 23.31
CA LYS A 118 -36.84 -12.66 22.22
C LYS A 118 -35.45 -12.97 22.78
N SER A 119 -35.01 -12.21 23.77
CA SER A 119 -33.70 -12.35 24.44
C SER A 119 -33.79 -11.92 25.89
N VAL A 120 -32.93 -12.52 26.71
CA VAL A 120 -32.72 -12.18 28.12
C VAL A 120 -31.27 -11.79 28.31
N GLU A 121 -31.05 -10.68 29.00
CA GLU A 121 -29.76 -10.25 29.51
C GLU A 121 -29.85 -10.15 31.04
N ILE A 122 -28.87 -10.72 31.73
CA ILE A 122 -28.70 -10.59 33.19
C ILE A 122 -27.35 -9.93 33.45
N ARG A 123 -27.39 -8.80 34.16
CA ARG A 123 -26.23 -8.03 34.58
C ARG A 123 -26.18 -7.94 36.09
N THR A 124 -25.00 -8.08 36.68
CA THR A 124 -24.80 -7.97 38.13
C THR A 124 -23.68 -7.01 38.48
N ARG A 125 -23.74 -6.41 39.67
CA ARG A 125 -22.73 -5.49 40.19
C ARG A 125 -22.67 -5.55 41.70
N ALA A 126 -21.46 -5.62 42.27
CA ALA A 126 -21.28 -5.39 43.70
C ALA A 126 -21.30 -3.88 44.01
N GLU A 127 -21.62 -3.47 45.23
CA GLU A 127 -21.78 -2.06 45.57
C GLU A 127 -20.54 -1.21 45.22
N ALA A 128 -19.35 -1.77 45.42
CA ALA A 128 -18.06 -1.12 45.19
C ALA A 128 -17.67 -0.95 43.71
N ASP A 129 -18.27 -1.70 42.79
CA ASP A 129 -17.88 -1.70 41.38
C ASP A 129 -18.49 -0.50 40.63
N SER A 130 -17.78 0.13 39.71
CA SER A 130 -18.33 1.28 38.95
C SER A 130 -19.26 0.90 37.79
N GLY A 131 -19.25 -0.37 37.36
CA GLY A 131 -20.01 -0.90 36.22
C GLY A 131 -20.47 -2.34 36.44
N TYR A 132 -21.36 -2.83 35.58
CA TYR A 132 -21.96 -4.16 35.65
C TYR A 132 -21.11 -5.22 34.94
N THR A 133 -21.32 -6.48 35.31
CA THR A 133 -20.87 -7.65 34.52
C THR A 133 -22.08 -8.34 33.89
N THR A 134 -22.09 -8.56 32.58
CA THR A 134 -23.07 -9.42 31.90
C THR A 134 -22.76 -10.86 32.24
N ILE A 135 -23.62 -11.49 33.04
CA ILE A 135 -23.44 -12.89 33.44
C ILE A 135 -24.18 -13.87 32.52
N LEU A 136 -25.15 -13.37 31.77
CA LEU A 136 -25.92 -14.14 30.81
C LEU A 136 -26.50 -13.19 29.75
N GLU A 137 -26.30 -13.49 28.48
CA GLU A 137 -27.03 -12.85 27.38
C GLU A 137 -27.27 -13.89 26.29
N GLN A 138 -28.55 -14.14 25.97
CA GLN A 138 -28.90 -15.08 24.91
C GLN A 138 -30.32 -14.87 24.36
N PRO A 139 -30.60 -15.33 23.13
CA PRO A 139 -31.96 -15.51 22.65
C PRO A 139 -32.75 -16.46 23.57
N TRP A 140 -34.06 -16.25 23.67
CA TRP A 140 -34.96 -17.12 24.41
C TRP A 140 -36.13 -17.57 23.52
N TYR A 141 -37.26 -17.97 24.11
CA TYR A 141 -38.33 -18.65 23.39
C TYR A 141 -39.18 -17.74 22.48
N GLY A 142 -39.08 -16.42 22.59
CA GLY A 142 -39.88 -15.41 21.90
C GLY A 142 -39.37 -14.95 20.52
N THR A 143 -38.54 -15.73 19.84
CA THR A 143 -37.94 -15.36 18.54
C THR A 143 -38.91 -15.44 17.34
N ALA A 144 -40.17 -15.80 17.56
CA ALA A 144 -41.27 -15.77 16.58
C ALA A 144 -42.58 -15.23 17.20
N HIS A 145 -43.50 -14.69 16.38
CA HIS A 145 -44.79 -14.18 16.85
C HIS A 145 -45.95 -14.41 15.84
N PRO A 146 -47.04 -15.11 16.22
CA PRO A 146 -47.16 -15.89 17.46
C PRO A 146 -46.08 -16.99 17.54
N LEU A 147 -45.79 -17.45 18.75
CA LEU A 147 -44.95 -18.63 18.97
C LEU A 147 -45.49 -19.83 18.17
N PRO A 148 -44.62 -20.72 17.67
CA PRO A 148 -45.04 -21.94 16.99
C PRO A 148 -46.02 -22.76 17.83
N VAL A 149 -47.00 -23.38 17.15
CA VAL A 149 -48.00 -24.23 17.82
C VAL A 149 -47.29 -25.38 18.53
N GLY A 150 -47.57 -25.54 19.84
CA GLY A 150 -46.94 -26.56 20.69
C GLY A 150 -45.68 -26.10 21.44
N SER A 151 -45.30 -24.81 21.35
CA SER A 151 -44.21 -24.25 22.16
C SER A 151 -44.51 -24.39 23.65
N ASP A 152 -43.48 -24.72 24.44
CA ASP A 152 -43.59 -24.69 25.89
C ASP A 152 -43.74 -23.24 26.36
N LEU A 153 -44.81 -22.97 27.09
CA LEU A 153 -45.16 -21.63 27.55
C LEU A 153 -44.63 -21.33 28.96
N ARG A 154 -44.13 -22.34 29.67
CA ARG A 154 -43.46 -22.17 30.96
C ARG A 154 -41.96 -22.26 30.74
N GLN A 155 -41.29 -21.13 30.90
CA GLN A 155 -39.87 -21.02 30.59
C GLN A 155 -39.11 -20.61 31.84
N GLU A 156 -38.00 -21.28 32.08
CA GLU A 156 -37.10 -21.01 33.20
C GLU A 156 -35.68 -20.93 32.66
N LEU A 157 -34.96 -19.88 33.07
CA LEU A 157 -33.59 -19.63 32.65
C LEU A 157 -32.75 -19.30 33.87
N SER A 158 -31.65 -20.02 34.06
CA SER A 158 -30.77 -19.86 35.22
C SER A 158 -29.36 -19.45 34.79
N ALA A 159 -28.81 -18.43 35.45
CA ALA A 159 -27.43 -17.96 35.29
C ALA A 159 -26.62 -18.32 36.54
N PRO A 160 -25.54 -19.12 36.42
CA PRO A 160 -24.64 -19.38 37.55
C PRO A 160 -23.87 -18.11 37.92
N MET A 161 -23.68 -17.92 39.23
CA MET A 161 -22.92 -16.81 39.81
C MET A 161 -21.63 -17.28 40.49
N ASP A 162 -21.50 -18.57 40.79
CA ASP A 162 -20.31 -19.21 41.37
C ASP A 162 -19.78 -18.51 42.63
N GLY A 163 -20.68 -17.97 43.46
CA GLY A 163 -20.34 -17.26 44.69
C GLY A 163 -19.93 -15.79 44.50
N ARG A 164 -20.07 -15.21 43.29
CA ARG A 164 -19.83 -13.78 43.07
C ARG A 164 -20.77 -12.94 43.91
N HIS A 165 -20.21 -11.87 44.47
CA HIS A 165 -20.97 -10.89 45.22
C HIS A 165 -21.74 -9.97 44.28
N ALA A 166 -23.02 -9.77 44.57
CA ALA A 166 -23.84 -8.80 43.88
C ALA A 166 -24.84 -8.15 44.84
N ARG A 167 -24.98 -6.83 44.75
CA ARG A 167 -26.08 -6.08 45.34
C ARG A 167 -27.11 -5.72 44.29
N PHE A 168 -26.66 -5.33 43.11
CA PHE A 168 -27.54 -4.88 42.04
C PHE A 168 -27.64 -5.93 40.94
N VAL A 169 -28.87 -6.23 40.52
CA VAL A 169 -29.16 -7.16 39.43
C VAL A 169 -30.09 -6.49 38.44
N ILE A 170 -29.73 -6.50 37.17
CA ILE A 170 -30.59 -6.03 36.08
C ILE A 170 -30.95 -7.23 35.21
N VAL A 171 -32.25 -7.47 35.05
CA VAL A 171 -32.77 -8.43 34.08
C VAL A 171 -33.49 -7.67 32.99
N THR A 172 -32.90 -7.65 31.79
CA THR A 172 -33.52 -7.05 30.60
C THR A 172 -34.18 -8.13 29.75
N LEU A 173 -35.41 -7.86 29.34
CA LEU A 173 -36.21 -8.72 28.47
C LEU A 173 -36.56 -7.96 27.18
N ASP A 174 -36.14 -8.48 26.04
CA ASP A 174 -36.49 -7.91 24.74
C ASP A 174 -37.69 -8.62 24.14
N ARG A 175 -38.52 -7.87 23.41
CA ARG A 175 -39.49 -8.45 22.47
C ARG A 175 -38.97 -8.42 21.04
N LEU A 176 -39.42 -9.36 20.22
CA LEU A 176 -39.12 -9.47 18.80
C LEU A 176 -39.58 -8.23 18.02
N HIS A 177 -40.77 -7.72 18.36
CA HIS A 177 -41.36 -6.53 17.76
C HIS A 177 -42.46 -5.94 18.66
N ARG A 178 -42.95 -4.73 18.33
CA ARG A 178 -43.91 -3.95 19.14
C ARG A 178 -45.28 -4.61 19.40
N TRP A 179 -45.66 -5.66 18.67
CA TRP A 179 -46.91 -6.40 18.89
C TRP A 179 -46.80 -7.59 19.86
N GLN A 180 -45.59 -8.04 20.21
CA GLN A 180 -45.41 -9.19 21.09
C GLN A 180 -45.58 -8.77 22.55
N HIS A 181 -46.27 -9.61 23.33
CA HIS A 181 -46.43 -9.43 24.76
C HIS A 181 -45.26 -10.09 25.52
N ILE A 182 -44.75 -9.43 26.57
CA ILE A 182 -43.69 -9.98 27.44
C ILE A 182 -44.34 -10.40 28.76
N PRO A 183 -44.20 -11.66 29.21
CA PRO A 183 -44.50 -12.08 30.58
C PRO A 183 -43.22 -12.24 31.42
N LEU A 184 -43.24 -11.79 32.67
CA LEU A 184 -42.26 -12.14 33.69
C LEU A 184 -42.99 -12.59 34.95
N THR A 185 -42.68 -13.79 35.41
CA THR A 185 -43.36 -14.42 36.54
C THR A 185 -42.52 -14.34 37.79
N GLU A 186 -41.23 -14.65 37.75
CA GLU A 186 -40.41 -14.67 38.96
C GLU A 186 -38.93 -14.39 38.65
N LEU A 187 -38.26 -13.71 39.58
CA LEU A 187 -36.81 -13.58 39.68
C LEU A 187 -36.35 -14.17 41.02
N ALA A 188 -35.80 -15.38 40.95
CA ALA A 188 -35.31 -16.09 42.13
C ALA A 188 -33.79 -15.98 42.26
N PHE A 189 -33.33 -15.80 43.50
CA PHE A 189 -31.91 -15.69 43.85
C PHE A 189 -31.55 -16.78 44.83
N SER A 190 -30.47 -17.50 44.55
CA SER A 190 -29.88 -18.46 45.49
C SER A 190 -28.53 -17.95 45.98
N VAL A 191 -28.24 -18.18 47.26
CA VAL A 191 -27.04 -17.66 47.93
C VAL A 191 -26.07 -18.82 48.16
N ALA A 192 -24.81 -18.61 47.81
CA ALA A 192 -23.71 -19.53 48.08
C ALA A 192 -23.26 -19.46 49.55
N ALA A 193 -22.34 -20.33 49.96
CA ALA A 193 -21.75 -20.25 51.30
C ALA A 193 -20.88 -19.00 51.43
N GLY A 194 -21.27 -18.07 52.32
CA GLY A 194 -20.54 -16.83 52.60
C GLY A 194 -21.41 -15.83 53.38
N GLU A 195 -20.78 -14.84 54.02
CA GLU A 195 -21.51 -13.79 54.75
C GLU A 195 -21.84 -12.63 53.80
N PRO A 196 -23.06 -12.07 53.83
CA PRO A 196 -23.39 -10.85 53.10
C PRO A 196 -22.53 -9.66 53.56
N GLY A 197 -22.32 -8.69 52.67
CA GLY A 197 -21.58 -7.46 52.98
C GLY A 197 -22.15 -6.72 54.21
N GLN A 198 -21.25 -6.19 55.06
CA GLN A 198 -21.62 -5.41 56.24
C GLN A 198 -21.79 -3.92 55.88
N ASP A 199 -22.74 -3.24 56.55
CA ASP A 199 -22.99 -1.80 56.46
C ASP A 199 -23.33 -1.24 55.04
N PRO A 200 -24.45 -1.68 54.42
CA PRO A 200 -24.81 -1.20 53.09
C PRO A 200 -25.20 0.28 53.06
N SER A 201 -24.94 0.95 51.92
CA SER A 201 -25.56 2.25 51.64
C SER A 201 -27.10 2.15 51.64
N PRO A 202 -27.83 3.25 51.89
CA PRO A 202 -29.29 3.26 51.83
C PRO A 202 -29.85 2.66 50.54
N ALA A 203 -31.08 2.12 50.60
CA ALA A 203 -31.80 1.63 49.44
C ALA A 203 -31.99 2.74 48.39
N LEU A 204 -31.83 2.39 47.12
CA LEU A 204 -32.02 3.34 46.02
C LEU A 204 -33.50 3.68 45.80
N THR A 205 -33.77 4.91 45.38
CA THR A 205 -35.08 5.33 44.87
C THR A 205 -35.36 4.72 43.49
N ALA A 206 -36.61 4.78 43.02
CA ALA A 206 -36.99 4.22 41.72
C ALA A 206 -36.28 4.90 40.54
N ASP A 207 -35.96 6.19 40.67
CA ASP A 207 -35.25 6.93 39.64
C ASP A 207 -33.76 6.54 39.61
N GLU A 208 -33.16 6.35 40.78
CA GLU A 208 -31.78 5.88 40.92
C GLU A 208 -31.63 4.43 40.43
N LEU A 209 -32.57 3.54 40.77
CA LEU A 209 -32.61 2.17 40.23
C LEU A 209 -32.72 2.19 38.70
N ARG A 210 -33.60 3.00 38.11
CA ARG A 210 -33.68 3.09 36.65
C ARG A 210 -32.41 3.65 36.02
N ALA A 211 -31.73 4.60 36.68
CA ALA A 211 -30.45 5.14 36.23
C ALA A 211 -29.32 4.09 36.22
N GLU A 212 -29.41 3.03 37.04
CA GLU A 212 -28.44 1.92 37.00
C GLU A 212 -28.34 1.26 35.62
N THR A 213 -29.43 1.23 34.85
CA THR A 213 -29.43 0.62 33.49
C THR A 213 -28.52 1.32 32.50
N ALA A 214 -28.13 2.57 32.79
CA ALA A 214 -27.22 3.37 31.98
C ALA A 214 -25.74 3.23 32.41
N LYS A 215 -25.43 2.45 33.45
CA LYS A 215 -24.04 2.20 33.86
C LYS A 215 -23.32 1.29 32.86
N PRO A 216 -21.98 1.42 32.72
CA PRO A 216 -21.19 0.56 31.82
C PRO A 216 -21.30 -0.92 32.17
N THR A 217 -21.10 -1.81 31.20
CA THR A 217 -21.16 -3.27 31.37
C THR A 217 -19.97 -3.96 30.71
N ALA A 218 -19.42 -5.01 31.34
CA ALA A 218 -18.35 -5.88 30.82
C ALA A 218 -18.78 -7.38 30.77
N PRO A 219 -18.19 -8.23 29.93
CA PRO A 219 -18.49 -9.68 29.88
C PRO A 219 -17.75 -10.50 30.97
N ILE A 220 -18.21 -11.73 31.26
CA ILE A 220 -17.51 -12.68 32.17
C ILE A 220 -16.13 -13.09 31.60
N PRO A 221 -15.04 -13.10 32.39
CA PRO A 221 -13.74 -13.65 31.96
C PRO A 221 -13.82 -15.10 31.42
N ARG A 222 -13.17 -15.38 30.31
CA ARG A 222 -12.99 -16.71 29.69
C ARG A 222 -11.76 -17.39 30.28
N ASP A 223 -11.93 -18.66 30.62
CA ASP A 223 -10.78 -19.51 30.93
C ASP A 223 -9.84 -19.59 29.71
N GLY A 224 -8.54 -19.38 29.94
CA GLY A 224 -7.51 -19.44 28.90
C GLY A 224 -7.38 -18.17 28.04
N MET A 225 -8.02 -17.06 28.41
CA MET A 225 -7.92 -15.79 27.67
C MET A 225 -7.44 -14.65 28.57
N VAL A 226 -6.78 -13.66 27.96
CA VAL A 226 -6.48 -12.39 28.61
C VAL A 226 -7.68 -11.45 28.46
N ASP A 227 -8.60 -11.44 29.43
CA ASP A 227 -9.77 -10.55 29.44
C ASP A 227 -9.59 -9.30 30.33
N THR A 228 -8.42 -9.13 30.96
CA THR A 228 -8.06 -7.93 31.71
C THR A 228 -6.85 -7.24 31.07
N GLY A 229 -6.94 -5.93 30.88
CA GLY A 229 -5.89 -5.14 30.25
C GLY A 229 -6.45 -3.80 29.81
N ALA A 230 -5.63 -3.04 29.09
CA ALA A 230 -6.07 -1.82 28.44
C ALA A 230 -5.33 -1.60 27.12
N TYR A 231 -5.93 -0.83 26.21
CA TYR A 231 -5.28 -0.47 24.97
C TYR A 231 -5.30 1.05 24.73
N LEU A 232 -4.41 1.52 23.86
CA LEU A 232 -4.38 2.87 23.33
C LEU A 232 -4.26 2.81 21.80
N ALA A 233 -5.10 3.57 21.11
CA ALA A 233 -4.98 3.78 19.67
C ALA A 233 -4.13 5.03 19.35
N SER A 234 -3.33 4.96 18.29
CA SER A 234 -2.49 6.08 17.80
C SER A 234 -3.31 7.28 17.30
N ALA A 235 -4.56 7.03 16.91
CA ALA A 235 -5.56 8.03 16.59
C ALA A 235 -6.87 7.68 17.31
N ALA A 236 -7.62 8.70 17.74
CA ALA A 236 -8.92 8.47 18.37
C ALA A 236 -9.88 7.78 17.37
N ALA A 237 -10.58 6.75 17.84
CA ALA A 237 -11.68 6.19 17.07
C ALA A 237 -12.80 7.24 17.00
N TYR A 238 -13.38 7.38 15.81
CA TYR A 238 -14.44 8.36 15.54
C TYR A 238 -15.82 7.67 15.45
N ASP A 239 -15.83 6.45 14.95
CA ASP A 239 -17.01 5.61 14.76
C ASP A 239 -16.92 4.36 15.64
N GLY A 240 -18.06 3.69 15.84
CA GLY A 240 -18.14 2.52 16.73
C GLY A 240 -18.97 2.77 18.01
N THR A 241 -18.77 1.94 19.03
CA THR A 241 -19.46 2.07 20.33
C THR A 241 -18.90 3.25 21.14
N ALA A 242 -19.62 3.71 22.17
CA ALA A 242 -19.30 4.98 22.85
C ALA A 242 -17.98 4.96 23.64
N ALA A 243 -17.49 3.79 24.05
CA ALA A 243 -16.33 3.66 24.94
C ALA A 243 -14.98 3.65 24.21
N ASP A 244 -14.95 3.28 22.92
CA ASP A 244 -13.76 3.40 22.07
C ASP A 244 -13.64 4.81 21.42
N LYS A 245 -14.62 5.69 21.67
CA LYS A 245 -14.62 7.07 21.16
C LYS A 245 -13.83 7.99 22.07
N GLY A 246 -12.99 8.81 21.44
CA GLY A 246 -12.13 9.77 22.15
C GLY A 246 -10.72 9.20 22.37
N GLY A 247 -9.74 10.09 22.43
CA GLY A 247 -8.35 9.70 22.66
C GLY A 247 -8.11 9.37 24.14
N GLY A 248 -7.53 8.21 24.44
CA GLY A 248 -7.26 7.79 25.81
C GLY A 248 -6.96 6.30 25.91
N VAL A 249 -6.59 5.86 27.12
CA VAL A 249 -6.41 4.45 27.45
C VAL A 249 -7.78 3.83 27.73
N VAL A 250 -8.14 2.78 27.01
CA VAL A 250 -9.44 2.12 27.09
C VAL A 250 -9.26 0.73 27.73
N PRO A 251 -9.85 0.48 28.92
CA PRO A 251 -9.85 -0.84 29.54
C PRO A 251 -10.59 -1.86 28.66
N PHE A 252 -10.09 -3.10 28.59
CA PHE A 252 -10.69 -4.16 27.75
C PHE A 252 -12.17 -4.37 28.05
N GLY A 253 -12.56 -4.43 29.32
CA GLY A 253 -13.96 -4.61 29.72
C GLY A 253 -14.91 -3.49 29.27
N HIS A 254 -14.41 -2.37 28.75
CA HIS A 254 -15.22 -1.30 28.19
C HIS A 254 -15.10 -1.20 26.65
N SER A 255 -14.26 -1.99 26.00
CA SER A 255 -14.00 -1.88 24.56
C SER A 255 -14.96 -2.71 23.72
N ALA A 256 -15.36 -2.21 22.55
CA ALA A 256 -16.02 -3.02 21.53
C ALA A 256 -15.16 -4.21 21.08
N MET A 257 -13.82 -4.10 21.15
CA MET A 257 -12.93 -5.16 20.68
C MET A 257 -12.82 -6.36 21.64
N PHE A 258 -13.47 -6.30 22.80
CA PHE A 258 -13.49 -7.36 23.83
C PHE A 258 -14.90 -7.61 24.39
N ASP A 259 -15.93 -7.02 23.78
CA ASP A 259 -17.32 -7.18 24.22
C ASP A 259 -17.97 -8.46 23.66
N ARG A 260 -17.27 -9.19 22.77
CA ARG A 260 -17.70 -10.45 22.14
C ARG A 260 -18.94 -10.31 21.26
N ASN A 261 -19.24 -9.10 20.82
CA ASN A 261 -20.34 -8.82 19.94
C ASN A 261 -19.80 -8.50 18.54
N PRO A 262 -19.90 -9.42 17.56
CA PRO A 262 -19.37 -9.17 16.21
C PRO A 262 -20.08 -7.99 15.50
N ALA A 263 -21.22 -7.51 16.01
CA ALA A 263 -21.91 -6.34 15.48
C ALA A 263 -21.33 -5.00 15.98
N THR A 264 -20.49 -5.01 17.02
CA THR A 264 -19.75 -3.82 17.49
C THR A 264 -18.37 -3.80 16.85
N TYR A 265 -17.78 -2.61 16.80
CA TYR A 265 -16.43 -2.39 16.27
C TYR A 265 -15.88 -1.06 16.77
N ALA A 266 -14.55 -0.94 16.79
CA ALA A 266 -13.83 0.32 16.85
C ALA A 266 -13.51 0.80 15.42
N GLY A 267 -13.83 2.06 15.10
CA GLY A 267 -13.76 2.59 13.74
C GLY A 267 -12.95 3.88 13.57
N TRP A 268 -11.94 3.84 12.70
CA TRP A 268 -11.13 5.01 12.34
C TRP A 268 -11.47 5.49 10.93
N ARG A 269 -12.05 6.69 10.81
CA ARG A 269 -12.45 7.21 9.50
C ARG A 269 -11.27 7.80 8.72
N GLY A 270 -11.22 7.54 7.41
CA GLY A 270 -10.37 8.27 6.48
C GLY A 270 -10.80 9.72 6.25
N SER A 271 -9.80 10.58 6.05
CA SER A 271 -9.89 12.00 5.73
C SER A 271 -8.56 12.47 5.14
N ALA A 272 -8.53 13.70 4.60
CA ALA A 272 -7.29 14.30 4.09
C ALA A 272 -6.16 14.45 5.13
N THR A 273 -6.47 14.36 6.42
CA THR A 273 -5.53 14.58 7.53
C THR A 273 -5.33 13.34 8.39
N ALA A 274 -6.05 12.25 8.11
CA ALA A 274 -5.98 11.07 8.93
C ALA A 274 -4.69 10.26 8.60
N PRO A 275 -4.05 9.62 9.59
CA PRO A 275 -2.77 8.95 9.40
C PRO A 275 -2.89 7.73 8.47
N LYS A 276 -1.87 7.44 7.66
CA LYS A 276 -1.88 6.22 6.82
C LYS A 276 -1.84 4.92 7.63
N THR A 277 -1.43 4.96 8.89
CA THR A 277 -1.40 3.78 9.78
C THR A 277 -2.14 4.07 11.07
N VAL A 278 -3.01 3.15 11.46
CA VAL A 278 -3.64 3.10 12.78
C VAL A 278 -2.91 2.02 13.57
N ALA A 279 -2.35 2.38 14.72
CA ALA A 279 -1.65 1.46 15.61
C ALA A 279 -2.42 1.34 16.92
N LEU A 280 -2.60 0.11 17.39
CA LEU A 280 -3.22 -0.22 18.68
C LEU A 280 -2.15 -0.86 19.54
N VAL A 281 -1.86 -0.30 20.71
CA VAL A 281 -1.00 -0.91 21.72
C VAL A 281 -1.86 -1.40 22.86
N TYR A 282 -1.67 -2.65 23.25
CA TYR A 282 -2.32 -3.35 24.34
C TYR A 282 -1.30 -3.56 25.46
N ASP A 283 -1.65 -3.20 26.70
CA ASP A 283 -0.96 -3.57 27.94
C ASP A 283 -1.79 -4.66 28.62
N LEU A 284 -1.24 -5.87 28.68
CA LEU A 284 -1.87 -7.05 29.27
C LEU A 284 -1.73 -7.07 30.81
N PHE A 285 -1.13 -6.04 31.41
CA PHE A 285 -0.85 -5.83 32.83
C PHE A 285 0.16 -6.79 33.47
N ALA A 286 0.46 -7.92 32.83
CA ALA A 286 1.54 -8.83 33.21
C ALA A 286 2.13 -9.48 31.96
N ASP A 287 3.31 -10.09 32.10
CA ASP A 287 3.86 -10.96 31.08
C ASP A 287 3.07 -12.29 31.06
N HIS A 288 2.52 -12.63 29.90
CA HIS A 288 1.78 -13.87 29.66
C HIS A 288 2.47 -14.73 28.61
N PRO A 289 2.60 -16.06 28.81
CA PRO A 289 2.88 -16.97 27.69
C PRO A 289 1.65 -17.00 26.79
N LEU A 290 1.78 -16.54 25.54
CA LEU A 290 0.67 -16.47 24.60
C LEU A 290 0.62 -17.70 23.69
N GLU A 291 -0.56 -18.29 23.51
CA GLU A 291 -0.80 -19.34 22.53
C GLU A 291 -1.06 -18.73 21.16
N SER A 292 -1.95 -17.75 21.10
CA SER A 292 -2.33 -17.08 19.85
C SER A 292 -2.97 -15.71 20.08
N ILE A 293 -2.96 -14.89 19.02
CA ILE A 293 -3.70 -13.63 18.95
C ILE A 293 -4.62 -13.71 17.73
N ARG A 294 -5.92 -13.61 17.94
CA ARG A 294 -6.92 -13.58 16.87
C ARG A 294 -7.48 -12.18 16.70
N ILE A 295 -7.56 -11.71 15.46
CA ILE A 295 -8.03 -10.37 15.10
C ILE A 295 -9.14 -10.52 14.06
N VAL A 296 -10.29 -9.91 14.33
CA VAL A 296 -11.46 -9.90 13.44
C VAL A 296 -11.75 -8.46 13.01
N SER A 297 -11.91 -8.25 11.70
CA SER A 297 -12.15 -6.94 11.09
C SER A 297 -13.11 -7.06 9.91
N ASP A 298 -14.40 -6.97 10.20
CA ASP A 298 -15.45 -7.05 9.21
C ASP A 298 -15.79 -5.67 8.66
N ALA A 299 -15.63 -5.52 7.35
CA ALA A 299 -15.87 -4.30 6.62
C ALA A 299 -17.38 -4.13 6.35
N PRO A 300 -18.01 -3.03 6.80
CA PRO A 300 -19.38 -2.71 6.42
C PRO A 300 -19.57 -2.49 4.91
N ASN A 301 -18.51 -2.09 4.20
CA ASN A 301 -18.44 -1.93 2.74
C ASN A 301 -16.97 -1.72 2.30
N GLN A 302 -16.72 -1.62 0.98
CA GLN A 302 -15.38 -1.50 0.38
C GLN A 302 -14.54 -0.28 0.83
N TYR A 303 -15.14 0.73 1.45
CA TYR A 303 -14.42 1.90 1.98
C TYR A 303 -13.88 1.67 3.39
N TRP A 304 -14.23 0.56 4.04
CA TRP A 304 -13.76 0.14 5.35
C TRP A 304 -12.75 -0.99 5.23
N ALA A 305 -11.49 -0.67 4.97
CA ALA A 305 -10.44 -1.65 4.83
C ALA A 305 -9.06 -1.04 5.15
N PHE A 306 -8.11 -1.94 5.41
CA PHE A 306 -6.68 -1.68 5.39
C PHE A 306 -6.03 -2.63 4.36
N ASP A 307 -4.79 -2.36 3.99
CA ASP A 307 -4.06 -3.12 2.98
C ASP A 307 -3.00 -4.04 3.61
N GLU A 308 -2.41 -3.60 4.73
CA GLU A 308 -1.39 -4.34 5.48
C GLU A 308 -1.71 -4.33 6.98
N ILE A 309 -1.45 -5.44 7.66
CA ILE A 309 -1.49 -5.56 9.11
C ILE A 309 -0.18 -6.17 9.62
N THR A 310 0.38 -5.57 10.67
CA THR A 310 1.56 -6.07 11.39
C THR A 310 1.21 -6.28 12.85
N VAL A 311 1.52 -7.44 13.39
CA VAL A 311 1.38 -7.74 14.82
C VAL A 311 2.78 -7.87 15.40
N THR A 312 3.04 -7.07 16.42
CA THR A 312 4.29 -7.03 17.16
C THR A 312 4.03 -7.25 18.64
N TYR A 313 5.02 -7.76 19.36
CA TYR A 313 4.92 -7.99 20.79
C TYR A 313 6.25 -7.72 21.48
N ARG A 314 6.22 -7.54 22.80
CA ARG A 314 7.40 -7.60 23.67
C ARG A 314 7.03 -7.99 25.09
N ALA A 315 7.98 -8.61 25.79
CA ALA A 315 7.92 -8.79 27.24
C ALA A 315 8.16 -7.45 27.96
N GLU A 316 7.89 -7.38 29.27
CA GLU A 316 8.12 -6.19 30.07
C GLU A 316 9.59 -5.74 30.06
N ASP A 317 10.52 -6.69 30.14
CA ASP A 317 11.97 -6.48 30.25
C ASP A 317 12.70 -6.24 28.91
N ASP A 318 11.99 -6.45 27.79
CA ASP A 318 12.50 -6.19 26.45
C ASP A 318 12.42 -4.70 26.09
N THR A 319 13.48 -4.19 25.44
CA THR A 319 13.58 -2.78 25.03
C THR A 319 12.97 -2.47 23.65
N ALA A 320 12.63 -3.49 22.88
CA ALA A 320 12.09 -3.37 21.53
C ALA A 320 11.04 -4.44 21.26
N TYR A 321 10.13 -4.12 20.34
CA TYR A 321 9.17 -5.04 19.81
C TYR A 321 9.80 -6.07 18.87
N ALA A 322 9.32 -7.31 18.91
CA ALA A 322 9.51 -8.32 17.90
C ALA A 322 8.28 -8.41 16.98
N VAL A 323 8.46 -8.89 15.75
CA VAL A 323 7.34 -9.12 14.81
C VAL A 323 6.83 -10.55 14.98
N ALA A 324 5.56 -10.70 15.32
CA ALA A 324 4.89 -12.01 15.30
C ALA A 324 4.41 -12.35 13.88
N THR A 325 3.81 -11.37 13.19
CA THR A 325 3.42 -11.56 11.80
C THR A 325 3.29 -10.23 11.07
N ARG A 326 3.38 -10.31 9.74
CA ARG A 326 3.07 -9.22 8.83
C ARG A 326 2.42 -9.79 7.59
N THR A 327 1.24 -9.29 7.23
CA THR A 327 0.48 -9.82 6.09
C THR A 327 -0.37 -8.73 5.44
N THR A 328 -0.95 -9.05 4.29
CA THR A 328 -1.79 -8.15 3.50
C THR A 328 -3.22 -8.66 3.43
N ARG A 329 -4.20 -7.75 3.42
CA ARG A 329 -5.61 -8.10 3.32
C ARG A 329 -6.04 -8.18 1.85
N ASP A 330 -6.72 -9.27 1.48
CA ASP A 330 -7.46 -9.29 0.21
C ASP A 330 -8.70 -8.40 0.33
N ARG A 331 -8.74 -7.34 -0.49
CA ARG A 331 -9.82 -6.35 -0.48
C ARG A 331 -11.08 -6.79 -1.23
N SER A 332 -11.05 -7.93 -1.90
CA SER A 332 -12.25 -8.55 -2.47
C SER A 332 -13.19 -9.08 -1.39
N SER A 333 -12.67 -9.36 -0.19
CA SER A 333 -13.43 -9.85 0.95
C SER A 333 -13.81 -8.74 1.94
N PRO A 334 -15.11 -8.61 2.30
CA PRO A 334 -15.52 -7.75 3.40
C PRO A 334 -15.09 -8.31 4.76
N GLU A 335 -14.96 -9.63 4.89
CA GLU A 335 -14.54 -10.31 6.11
C GLU A 335 -13.02 -10.41 6.15
N PHE A 336 -12.43 -10.14 7.32
CA PHE A 336 -11.01 -10.37 7.57
C PHE A 336 -10.83 -10.99 8.95
N GLU A 337 -10.16 -12.13 8.98
CA GLU A 337 -9.75 -12.81 10.20
C GLU A 337 -8.28 -13.20 10.08
N LEU A 338 -7.51 -12.86 11.11
CA LEU A 338 -6.11 -13.24 11.25
C LEU A 338 -5.92 -13.92 12.60
N THR A 339 -5.46 -15.17 12.59
CA THR A 339 -4.99 -15.86 13.79
C THR A 339 -3.48 -15.98 13.73
N VAL A 340 -2.81 -15.36 14.68
CA VAL A 340 -1.35 -15.33 14.82
C VAL A 340 -0.95 -16.37 15.86
N PRO A 341 -0.27 -17.47 15.48
CA PRO A 341 0.29 -18.39 16.47
C PRO A 341 1.44 -17.70 17.20
N MET A 342 1.47 -17.82 18.53
CA MET A 342 2.49 -17.20 19.39
C MET A 342 3.42 -18.23 20.02
N GLU A 343 3.13 -19.54 19.94
CA GLU A 343 4.04 -20.62 20.37
C GLU A 343 4.58 -20.48 21.81
N ASN A 344 3.73 -20.07 22.76
CA ASN A 344 4.10 -19.78 24.17
C ASN A 344 5.11 -18.63 24.33
N THR A 345 5.17 -17.74 23.35
CA THR A 345 5.99 -16.52 23.46
C THR A 345 5.45 -15.62 24.55
N VAL A 346 6.35 -15.12 25.39
CA VAL A 346 6.01 -14.23 26.50
C VAL A 346 5.79 -12.81 25.98
N ALA A 347 4.66 -12.21 26.34
CA ALA A 347 4.38 -10.81 26.04
C ALA A 347 3.52 -10.17 27.14
N ARG A 348 3.88 -8.93 27.49
CA ARG A 348 3.00 -7.99 28.19
C ARG A 348 2.40 -6.98 27.23
N PHE A 349 3.15 -6.58 26.21
CA PHE A 349 2.70 -5.58 25.25
C PHE A 349 2.49 -6.23 23.89
N VAL A 350 1.30 -6.01 23.32
CA VAL A 350 0.96 -6.38 21.94
C VAL A 350 0.68 -5.11 21.17
N ARG A 351 1.20 -4.99 19.95
CA ARG A 351 0.93 -3.86 19.07
C ARG A 351 0.46 -4.33 17.71
N ILE A 352 -0.71 -3.85 17.30
CA ILE A 352 -1.34 -4.14 16.01
C ILE A 352 -1.33 -2.88 15.17
N GLU A 353 -0.63 -2.90 14.04
CA GLU A 353 -0.52 -1.79 13.11
C GLU A 353 -1.25 -2.13 11.82
N MET A 354 -2.22 -1.30 11.43
CA MET A 354 -3.00 -1.45 10.21
C MET A 354 -2.72 -0.27 9.28
N THR A 355 -2.13 -0.55 8.12
CA THR A 355 -1.75 0.46 7.11
C THR A 355 -2.73 0.44 5.95
N ARG A 356 -3.21 1.62 5.56
CA ARG A 356 -4.07 1.85 4.39
C ARG A 356 -3.31 2.51 3.25
N GLN A 357 -3.65 2.17 2.03
CA GLN A 357 -3.03 2.65 0.80
C GLN A 357 -3.21 4.15 0.63
N ASN A 358 -4.37 4.68 1.03
CA ASN A 358 -4.65 6.10 1.02
C ASN A 358 -5.42 6.52 2.28
N GLN A 359 -5.31 7.81 2.60
CA GLN A 359 -5.86 8.39 3.83
C GLN A 359 -7.39 8.46 3.89
N TRP A 360 -8.11 8.13 2.81
CA TRP A 360 -9.57 8.17 2.75
C TRP A 360 -10.25 6.85 3.12
N LEU A 361 -9.50 5.75 3.22
CA LEU A 361 -10.04 4.46 3.67
C LEU A 361 -10.28 4.47 5.19
N HIS A 362 -11.43 3.94 5.61
CA HIS A 362 -11.77 3.74 7.02
C HIS A 362 -11.23 2.38 7.50
N VAL A 363 -10.93 2.24 8.79
CA VAL A 363 -10.44 0.99 9.39
C VAL A 363 -11.43 0.53 10.45
N PRO A 364 -12.04 -0.67 10.34
CA PRO A 364 -12.82 -1.30 11.41
C PRO A 364 -12.00 -2.38 12.13
N VAL A 365 -12.19 -2.55 13.44
CA VAL A 365 -11.77 -3.74 14.19
C VAL A 365 -12.91 -4.16 15.09
N ASN A 366 -13.35 -5.41 14.95
CA ASN A 366 -14.51 -5.95 15.65
C ASN A 366 -14.10 -6.65 16.94
N GLU A 367 -13.09 -7.50 16.90
CA GLU A 367 -12.67 -8.30 18.07
C GLU A 367 -11.15 -8.54 18.03
N VAL A 368 -10.53 -8.55 19.21
CA VAL A 368 -9.17 -9.05 19.44
C VAL A 368 -9.18 -10.05 20.59
N GLU A 369 -8.87 -11.31 20.30
CA GLU A 369 -8.75 -12.37 21.30
C GLU A 369 -7.27 -12.69 21.54
N ILE A 370 -6.87 -12.76 22.81
CA ILE A 370 -5.49 -13.06 23.20
C ILE A 370 -5.53 -14.30 24.09
N ALA A 371 -5.15 -15.45 23.54
CA ALA A 371 -5.18 -16.73 24.22
C ALA A 371 -3.89 -16.96 25.03
N VAL A 372 -4.05 -17.41 26.28
CA VAL A 372 -2.95 -17.78 27.17
C VAL A 372 -2.54 -19.21 26.88
N GLY A 373 -1.24 -19.44 26.68
CA GLY A 373 -0.66 -20.74 26.48
C GLY A 373 -0.24 -21.44 27.77
N ASP A 374 0.71 -22.37 27.65
CA ASP A 374 1.19 -23.16 28.77
C ASP A 374 2.09 -22.32 29.72
N GLY A 375 1.61 -22.09 30.94
CA GLY A 375 2.35 -21.42 32.00
C GLY A 375 1.47 -20.52 32.85
N SER A 376 2.09 -19.81 33.80
CA SER A 376 1.42 -18.77 34.59
C SER A 376 1.92 -17.41 34.16
N ALA A 377 1.07 -16.39 34.27
CA ALA A 377 1.50 -15.00 34.17
C ALA A 377 2.58 -14.68 35.21
N ASP A 378 3.36 -13.63 34.96
CA ASP A 378 4.29 -13.09 35.93
C ASP A 378 3.56 -12.79 37.27
N PRO A 379 4.00 -13.38 38.39
CA PRO A 379 3.39 -13.14 39.69
C PRO A 379 3.65 -11.72 40.25
N GLU A 380 4.65 -10.98 39.75
CA GLU A 380 5.05 -9.65 40.28
C GLU A 380 5.21 -8.58 39.18
N PRO A 381 4.16 -8.28 38.39
CA PRO A 381 4.28 -7.37 37.26
C PRO A 381 4.44 -5.91 37.69
N ALA A 382 5.08 -5.09 36.85
CA ALA A 382 5.08 -3.64 37.06
C ALA A 382 3.65 -3.06 36.93
N PRO A 383 3.35 -1.89 37.51
CA PRO A 383 2.03 -1.29 37.43
C PRO A 383 1.54 -1.08 35.98
N PRO A 384 0.23 -1.12 35.73
CA PRO A 384 -0.37 -0.75 34.44
C PRO A 384 0.10 0.61 33.93
N LEU A 385 0.35 0.73 32.61
CA LEU A 385 0.80 1.99 32.03
C LEU A 385 -0.34 3.01 31.95
N GLY A 386 -0.05 4.24 32.40
CA GLY A 386 -0.87 5.40 32.09
C GLY A 386 -0.74 5.85 30.64
N ILE A 387 -1.49 6.88 30.25
CA ILE A 387 -1.54 7.35 28.85
C ILE A 387 -0.17 7.72 28.26
N ASP A 388 0.73 8.32 29.05
CA ASP A 388 2.06 8.72 28.56
C ASP A 388 2.99 7.51 28.38
N GLY A 389 2.84 6.48 29.21
CA GLY A 389 3.53 5.19 29.02
C GLY A 389 3.04 4.49 27.76
N MET A 390 1.72 4.37 27.58
CA MET A 390 1.12 3.79 26.38
C MET A 390 1.50 4.56 25.10
N ARG A 391 1.65 5.89 25.16
CA ARG A 391 2.19 6.69 24.04
C ARG A 391 3.64 6.40 23.74
N THR A 392 4.44 6.08 24.76
CA THR A 392 5.84 5.67 24.59
C THR A 392 5.91 4.30 23.91
N GLU A 393 5.04 3.37 24.27
CA GLU A 393 4.94 2.06 23.59
C GLU A 393 4.57 2.19 22.10
N LEU A 394 3.66 3.11 21.75
CA LEU A 394 3.35 3.41 20.36
C LEU A 394 4.57 3.88 19.55
N GLN A 395 5.57 4.48 20.20
CA GLN A 395 6.79 5.01 19.58
C GLN A 395 8.00 4.08 19.77
N SER A 396 7.83 2.96 20.47
CA SER A 396 8.93 2.05 20.76
C SER A 396 9.36 1.30 19.51
N ASP A 397 10.67 1.14 19.35
CA ASP A 397 11.27 0.54 18.17
C ASP A 397 10.84 -0.93 18.03
N THR A 398 10.69 -1.40 16.80
CA THR A 398 10.66 -2.83 16.47
C THR A 398 12.05 -3.23 16.01
N ARG A 399 12.62 -4.29 16.56
CA ARG A 399 13.87 -4.85 16.03
C ARG A 399 13.56 -5.54 14.71
N LEU A 400 14.10 -5.06 13.59
CA LEU A 400 13.70 -5.48 12.23
C LEU A 400 14.80 -6.17 11.45
N VAL A 401 16.05 -5.74 11.60
CA VAL A 401 17.13 -6.14 10.70
C VAL A 401 18.32 -6.77 11.42
N ASP A 402 18.97 -7.72 10.78
CA ASP A 402 20.22 -8.34 11.24
C ASP A 402 21.46 -7.47 10.95
N GLU A 403 22.65 -8.02 11.21
CA GLU A 403 23.95 -7.36 11.01
C GLU A 403 24.31 -7.04 9.55
N TYR A 404 23.58 -7.63 8.61
CA TYR A 404 23.70 -7.40 7.17
C TYR A 404 22.57 -6.50 6.64
N GLY A 405 21.63 -6.08 7.49
CA GLY A 405 20.46 -5.30 7.09
C GLY A 405 19.31 -6.13 6.51
N GLN A 406 19.33 -7.45 6.71
CA GLN A 406 18.29 -8.35 6.24
C GLN A 406 17.18 -8.48 7.28
N TYR A 407 15.95 -8.67 6.81
CA TYR A 407 14.81 -8.84 7.70
C TYR A 407 14.92 -10.08 8.59
N LEU A 408 14.67 -9.92 9.89
CA LEU A 408 14.85 -10.96 10.90
C LEU A 408 13.79 -12.07 10.83
N TYR A 409 12.54 -11.74 10.50
CA TYR A 409 11.38 -12.62 10.70
C TYR A 409 10.95 -13.37 9.44
N GLN A 410 11.87 -13.51 8.48
CA GLN A 410 11.64 -14.29 7.27
C GLN A 410 12.95 -14.89 6.78
N ASP A 411 12.93 -16.14 6.35
CA ASP A 411 14.07 -16.79 5.68
C ASP A 411 13.80 -16.97 4.19
N TRP A 412 14.88 -16.95 3.39
CA TRP A 412 14.84 -17.19 1.95
C TRP A 412 16.16 -17.83 1.49
N ALA A 413 16.11 -18.47 0.31
CA ALA A 413 17.30 -19.05 -0.30
C ALA A 413 18.34 -17.95 -0.58
N GLY A 414 19.58 -18.16 -0.12
CA GLY A 414 20.67 -17.21 -0.31
C GLY A 414 20.76 -16.09 0.73
N LYS A 415 19.88 -16.05 1.76
CA LYS A 415 20.03 -15.10 2.87
C LYS A 415 21.43 -15.19 3.48
N VAL A 416 22.10 -14.05 3.60
CA VAL A 416 23.51 -13.97 4.02
C VAL A 416 23.64 -14.31 5.49
N THR A 417 24.57 -15.20 5.82
CA THR A 417 24.84 -15.61 7.22
C THR A 417 26.29 -15.37 7.64
N SER A 418 27.16 -14.91 6.72
CA SER A 418 28.56 -14.63 7.03
C SER A 418 29.25 -13.73 5.99
N ASP A 419 30.29 -13.02 6.42
CA ASP A 419 31.17 -12.23 5.53
C ASP A 419 31.91 -13.12 4.51
N ARG A 420 32.05 -14.41 4.81
CA ARG A 420 32.61 -15.37 3.86
C ARG A 420 31.66 -15.60 2.69
N GLN A 421 30.36 -15.78 2.96
CA GLN A 421 29.35 -15.96 1.93
C GLN A 421 29.35 -14.79 0.94
N LEU A 422 29.39 -13.54 1.43
CA LEU A 422 29.49 -12.35 0.55
C LEU A 422 30.65 -12.43 -0.45
N ARG A 423 31.82 -12.90 0.02
CA ARG A 423 33.04 -13.02 -0.80
C ARG A 423 32.98 -14.20 -1.76
N ASP A 424 32.44 -15.33 -1.32
CA ASP A 424 32.27 -16.52 -2.16
C ASP A 424 31.26 -16.20 -3.30
N GLU A 425 30.15 -15.55 -2.99
CA GLU A 425 29.15 -15.10 -3.99
C GLU A 425 29.70 -14.06 -4.98
N ARG A 426 30.56 -13.15 -4.51
CA ARG A 426 31.30 -12.22 -5.39
C ARG A 426 32.12 -12.98 -6.42
N ASP A 427 32.87 -14.00 -5.99
CA ASP A 427 33.78 -14.74 -6.85
C ASP A 427 33.01 -15.61 -7.86
N ASP A 428 31.89 -16.21 -7.43
CA ASP A 428 30.98 -16.95 -8.30
C ASP A 428 30.34 -16.04 -9.37
N GLU A 429 29.89 -14.85 -8.98
CA GLU A 429 29.33 -13.87 -9.91
C GLU A 429 30.40 -13.33 -10.88
N ALA A 430 31.61 -13.05 -10.39
CA ALA A 430 32.73 -12.62 -11.22
C ALA A 430 33.07 -13.67 -12.29
N ALA A 431 33.03 -14.96 -11.93
CA ALA A 431 33.23 -16.05 -12.87
C ALA A 431 32.11 -16.11 -13.92
N ARG A 432 30.84 -15.93 -13.51
CA ARG A 432 29.68 -15.87 -14.42
C ARG A 432 29.79 -14.72 -15.41
N LEU A 433 30.27 -13.56 -14.97
CA LEU A 433 30.35 -12.31 -15.74
C LEU A 433 31.71 -12.08 -16.42
N ALA A 434 32.62 -13.07 -16.40
CA ALA A 434 33.99 -12.89 -16.88
C ALA A 434 34.08 -12.45 -18.35
N GLY A 435 33.14 -12.90 -19.20
CA GLY A 435 33.08 -12.59 -20.63
C GLY A 435 32.16 -11.43 -21.02
N VAL A 436 31.56 -10.73 -20.05
CA VAL A 436 30.66 -9.61 -20.34
C VAL A 436 31.45 -8.34 -20.56
N GLU A 437 31.52 -7.90 -21.80
CA GLU A 437 32.23 -6.69 -22.23
C GLU A 437 31.40 -5.89 -23.24
N HIS A 438 31.79 -4.65 -23.50
CA HIS A 438 31.18 -3.85 -24.55
C HIS A 438 31.52 -4.49 -25.90
N ASP A 439 30.49 -4.75 -26.71
CA ASP A 439 30.67 -5.14 -28.11
C ASP A 439 30.73 -3.89 -29.02
N PRO A 440 31.93 -3.45 -29.46
CA PRO A 440 32.08 -2.29 -30.33
C PRO A 440 31.67 -2.59 -31.79
N THR A 441 31.36 -3.84 -32.13
CA THR A 441 30.87 -4.20 -33.47
C THR A 441 29.38 -3.92 -33.59
N ARG A 442 28.63 -4.14 -32.51
CA ARG A 442 27.18 -3.89 -32.41
C ARG A 442 26.85 -2.47 -31.96
N HIS A 443 27.56 -1.97 -30.94
CA HIS A 443 27.29 -0.66 -30.37
C HIS A 443 28.43 0.31 -30.63
N ASP A 444 28.13 1.61 -30.63
CA ASP A 444 29.14 2.65 -30.51
C ASP A 444 29.59 2.86 -29.06
N THR A 445 30.56 3.75 -28.87
CA THR A 445 31.16 4.05 -27.55
C THR A 445 30.13 4.39 -26.48
N TYR A 446 29.00 4.98 -26.86
CA TYR A 446 27.95 5.48 -25.98
C TYR A 446 26.73 4.55 -25.92
N GLY A 447 26.82 3.34 -26.51
CA GLY A 447 25.74 2.36 -26.49
C GLY A 447 24.71 2.52 -27.60
N GLY A 448 24.93 3.40 -28.58
CA GLY A 448 24.07 3.53 -29.76
C GLY A 448 24.19 2.31 -30.68
N LEU A 449 23.07 1.86 -31.26
CA LEU A 449 23.02 0.64 -32.06
C LEU A 449 23.46 0.92 -33.51
N LYS A 450 24.60 0.38 -33.92
CA LYS A 450 25.17 0.60 -35.26
C LYS A 450 24.31 0.02 -36.38
N GLY A 451 23.57 -1.04 -36.09
CA GLY A 451 22.63 -1.68 -37.01
C GLY A 451 21.42 -0.86 -37.40
N LEU A 452 21.18 0.25 -36.72
CA LEU A 452 20.18 1.25 -37.11
C LEU A 452 20.81 2.41 -37.89
N GLY A 453 22.09 2.25 -38.26
CA GLY A 453 22.96 3.05 -39.10
C GLY A 453 23.29 4.46 -38.60
N ASP A 454 24.07 5.18 -39.42
CA ASP A 454 24.70 6.47 -39.10
C ASP A 454 23.84 7.68 -39.49
N HIS A 455 23.44 8.47 -38.49
CA HIS A 455 22.61 9.67 -38.58
C HIS A 455 23.42 10.97 -38.41
N GLY A 456 24.75 10.90 -38.47
CA GLY A 456 25.65 12.04 -38.39
C GLY A 456 26.07 12.37 -36.96
N ALA A 457 27.39 12.32 -36.73
CA ALA A 457 28.02 12.65 -35.45
C ALA A 457 28.07 14.16 -35.20
N THR A 458 27.60 14.59 -34.03
CA THR A 458 27.67 15.98 -33.55
C THR A 458 28.62 16.15 -32.37
N GLY A 459 29.06 15.04 -31.75
CA GLY A 459 29.84 15.06 -30.52
C GLY A 459 29.01 15.13 -29.24
N TYR A 460 27.68 15.21 -29.33
CA TYR A 460 26.75 15.28 -28.19
C TYR A 460 25.49 14.47 -28.46
N PHE A 461 24.79 14.06 -27.40
CA PHE A 461 23.46 13.48 -27.54
C PHE A 461 22.49 14.50 -28.11
N ARG A 462 21.56 14.03 -28.95
CA ARG A 462 20.48 14.85 -29.50
C ARG A 462 19.23 14.02 -29.75
N LEU A 463 18.09 14.67 -29.91
CA LEU A 463 16.85 14.00 -30.30
C LEU A 463 16.58 14.16 -31.79
N GLN A 464 16.11 13.11 -32.45
CA GLN A 464 15.77 13.11 -33.86
C GLN A 464 14.58 12.23 -34.14
N LYS A 465 13.65 12.72 -34.97
CA LYS A 465 12.60 11.90 -35.54
C LYS A 465 13.12 11.13 -36.76
N VAL A 466 13.11 9.81 -36.69
CA VAL A 466 13.51 8.88 -37.75
C VAL A 466 12.33 7.97 -38.06
N ASP A 467 11.90 7.94 -39.32
CA ASP A 467 10.75 7.17 -39.80
C ASP A 467 9.47 7.36 -38.96
N GLY A 468 9.20 8.60 -38.56
CA GLY A 468 8.02 8.95 -37.78
C GLY A 468 8.11 8.63 -36.28
N ARG A 469 9.28 8.23 -35.77
CA ARG A 469 9.51 7.91 -34.35
C ARG A 469 10.65 8.75 -33.79
N TRP A 470 10.52 9.21 -32.56
CA TRP A 470 11.58 9.94 -31.87
C TRP A 470 12.63 8.99 -31.32
N TRP A 471 13.90 9.35 -31.47
CA TRP A 471 15.05 8.62 -30.94
C TRP A 471 16.04 9.59 -30.33
N PHE A 472 16.84 9.12 -29.37
CA PHE A 472 18.13 9.73 -29.15
C PHE A 472 19.09 9.34 -30.27
N VAL A 473 20.02 10.23 -30.57
CA VAL A 473 21.19 9.97 -31.40
C VAL A 473 22.42 10.24 -30.54
N THR A 474 23.33 9.27 -30.48
CA THR A 474 24.57 9.37 -29.71
C THR A 474 25.52 10.43 -30.28
N PRO A 475 26.56 10.84 -29.52
CA PRO A 475 27.64 11.67 -30.04
C PRO A 475 28.30 11.17 -31.33
N GLU A 476 28.33 9.84 -31.54
CA GLU A 476 28.88 9.19 -32.75
C GLU A 476 27.86 9.03 -33.88
N GLY A 477 26.60 9.43 -33.69
CA GLY A 477 25.59 9.46 -34.75
C GLY A 477 24.68 8.24 -34.84
N HIS A 478 24.69 7.31 -33.86
CA HIS A 478 23.84 6.11 -33.92
C HIS A 478 22.59 6.26 -33.07
N LEU A 479 21.51 5.56 -33.45
CA LEU A 479 20.27 5.60 -32.68
C LEU A 479 20.46 4.96 -31.31
N PHE A 480 19.84 5.57 -30.31
CA PHE A 480 19.90 5.17 -28.92
C PHE A 480 18.51 5.20 -28.33
N PHE A 481 18.15 4.12 -27.64
CA PHE A 481 16.95 4.05 -26.82
C PHE A 481 17.39 3.98 -25.35
N LEU A 482 16.92 4.91 -24.53
CA LEU A 482 17.40 5.02 -23.15
C LEU A 482 16.92 3.83 -22.32
N LYS A 483 17.87 3.06 -21.78
CA LYS A 483 17.66 1.98 -20.81
C LYS A 483 18.52 2.29 -19.59
N GLY A 484 18.02 3.23 -18.78
CA GLY A 484 18.72 3.80 -17.65
C GLY A 484 18.44 3.07 -16.33
N VAL A 485 19.36 3.22 -15.38
CA VAL A 485 19.16 2.83 -13.97
C VAL A 485 19.41 4.03 -13.09
N ASP A 486 18.53 4.22 -12.11
CA ASP A 486 18.63 5.31 -11.16
C ASP A 486 19.52 4.96 -9.96
N ALA A 487 20.14 5.98 -9.37
CA ALA A 487 20.91 5.94 -8.13
C ALA A 487 21.94 4.79 -8.08
N THR A 488 22.65 4.55 -9.18
CA THR A 488 23.63 3.46 -9.28
C THR A 488 24.73 3.54 -8.23
N SER A 489 25.08 4.72 -7.73
CA SER A 489 26.13 4.90 -6.74
C SER A 489 25.71 4.42 -5.33
N PRO A 490 26.57 3.69 -4.60
CA PRO A 490 26.34 3.35 -3.20
C PRO A 490 26.51 4.55 -2.25
N GLU A 491 26.88 5.72 -2.77
CA GLU A 491 26.87 6.98 -2.02
C GLU A 491 25.46 7.60 -1.89
N GLU A 492 24.45 6.98 -2.51
CA GLU A 492 23.05 7.36 -2.33
C GLU A 492 22.57 7.04 -0.91
N TRP A 493 22.27 8.07 -0.14
CA TRP A 493 21.79 7.93 1.24
C TRP A 493 20.32 7.52 1.35
N GLY A 494 19.59 7.49 0.23
CA GLY A 494 18.32 6.78 0.11
C GLY A 494 18.42 5.28 0.42
N TYR A 495 19.62 4.69 0.37
CA TYR A 495 19.88 3.31 0.79
C TYR A 495 20.22 3.14 2.27
N GLY A 496 20.42 4.24 3.00
CA GLY A 496 20.71 4.20 4.43
C GLY A 496 19.48 3.96 5.31
N THR A 497 19.68 4.05 6.61
CA THR A 497 18.62 4.10 7.63
C THR A 497 19.09 4.86 8.86
N LEU A 498 18.17 5.39 9.67
CA LEU A 498 18.53 6.09 10.91
C LEU A 498 18.99 5.08 11.98
N TYR A 499 20.12 5.34 12.64
CA TYR A 499 20.57 4.53 13.79
C TYR A 499 20.35 5.23 15.14
N ARG A 500 19.91 6.49 15.13
CA ARG A 500 19.44 7.23 16.30
C ARG A 500 18.12 7.93 16.00
N HIS A 501 17.34 8.12 17.05
CA HIS A 501 16.17 9.01 17.06
C HIS A 501 16.61 10.47 16.89
N PRO A 502 15.71 11.40 16.51
CA PRO A 502 16.02 12.83 16.41
C PRO A 502 16.54 13.46 17.72
N ASP A 503 16.20 12.86 18.87
CA ASP A 503 16.69 13.27 20.19
C ASP A 503 18.10 12.72 20.53
N GLY A 504 18.71 11.96 19.62
CA GLY A 504 20.04 11.36 19.77
C GLY A 504 20.07 9.99 20.45
N ARG A 505 18.94 9.50 20.99
CA ARG A 505 18.84 8.16 21.59
C ARG A 505 19.07 7.06 20.54
N PRO A 506 19.80 5.97 20.86
CA PRO A 506 19.93 4.83 19.94
C PRO A 506 18.57 4.26 19.52
N ARG A 507 18.46 3.83 18.25
CA ARG A 507 17.32 3.06 17.77
C ARG A 507 17.55 1.57 17.98
N ASP A 508 16.61 0.87 18.60
CA ASP A 508 16.69 -0.57 18.82
C ASP A 508 16.03 -1.37 17.68
N VAL A 509 16.44 -1.02 16.45
CA VAL A 509 15.91 -1.61 15.20
C VAL A 509 16.85 -2.69 14.64
N PHE A 510 18.09 -2.72 15.12
CA PHE A 510 19.18 -3.53 14.59
C PHE A 510 19.52 -4.67 15.54
N GLY A 511 19.74 -5.87 15.01
CA GLY A 511 20.39 -6.96 15.75
C GLY A 511 21.81 -6.58 16.14
N SER A 512 22.55 -5.95 15.22
CA SER A 512 23.81 -5.28 15.50
C SER A 512 24.13 -4.22 14.44
N LEU A 513 24.92 -3.24 14.83
CA LEU A 513 25.45 -2.22 13.92
C LEU A 513 26.91 -2.55 13.51
N PRO A 514 27.35 -2.15 12.31
CA PRO A 514 28.77 -2.27 11.95
C PRO A 514 29.66 -1.48 12.90
N ASP A 515 30.90 -1.93 13.10
CA ASP A 515 31.86 -1.21 13.93
C ASP A 515 32.15 0.19 13.35
N PRO A 516 31.89 1.28 14.09
CA PRO A 516 32.00 2.64 13.55
C PRO A 516 33.45 3.10 13.31
N GLU A 517 34.45 2.44 13.91
CA GLU A 517 35.86 2.74 13.63
C GLU A 517 36.31 2.11 12.31
N THR A 518 35.92 0.85 12.08
CA THR A 518 36.30 0.06 10.90
C THR A 518 35.50 0.47 9.67
N TYR A 519 34.21 0.75 9.83
CA TYR A 519 33.26 1.06 8.75
C TYR A 519 32.80 2.52 8.80
N ALA A 520 33.70 3.45 9.14
CA ALA A 520 33.38 4.87 9.33
C ALA A 520 32.60 5.48 8.13
N ASP A 521 32.95 5.09 6.90
CA ASP A 521 32.31 5.58 5.67
C ASP A 521 30.84 5.11 5.51
N ALA A 522 30.40 4.14 6.29
CA ALA A 522 29.01 3.72 6.36
C ALA A 522 28.15 4.64 7.24
N TYR A 523 28.73 5.60 7.96
CA TYR A 523 28.01 6.48 8.88
C TYR A 523 28.00 7.93 8.39
N THR A 524 26.89 8.63 8.66
CA THR A 524 26.81 10.09 8.47
C THR A 524 25.96 10.73 9.56
N SER A 525 26.13 12.04 9.73
CA SER A 525 25.33 12.87 10.64
C SER A 525 25.17 14.25 10.02
N ASN A 526 23.99 14.51 9.47
CA ASN A 526 23.66 15.76 8.78
C ASN A 526 22.21 16.18 9.12
N GLU A 527 21.67 17.14 8.37
CA GLU A 527 20.29 17.63 8.53
C GLU A 527 19.22 16.54 8.38
N ARG A 528 19.53 15.41 7.72
CA ARG A 528 18.65 14.23 7.60
C ARG A 528 18.76 13.27 8.79
N GLY A 529 19.57 13.60 9.80
CA GLY A 529 19.73 12.84 11.03
C GLY A 529 21.02 12.01 11.09
N HIS A 530 21.07 11.09 12.06
CA HIS A 530 22.17 10.16 12.27
C HIS A 530 21.88 8.85 11.52
N ALA A 531 22.49 8.70 10.33
CA ALA A 531 22.23 7.59 9.43
C ALA A 531 23.41 6.63 9.31
N VAL A 532 23.10 5.36 9.03
CA VAL A 532 24.03 4.28 8.70
C VAL A 532 23.61 3.63 7.39
N SER A 533 24.57 3.27 6.54
CA SER A 533 24.36 2.49 5.31
C SER A 533 24.90 1.07 5.50
N LEU A 534 24.00 0.13 5.75
CA LEU A 534 24.35 -1.29 5.85
C LEU A 534 24.84 -1.83 4.50
N LEU A 535 24.32 -1.30 3.39
CA LEU A 535 24.86 -1.51 2.04
C LEU A 535 26.36 -1.19 1.97
N LYS A 536 26.80 0.01 2.37
CA LYS A 536 28.23 0.37 2.31
C LYS A 536 29.09 -0.55 3.17
N ALA A 537 28.63 -0.91 4.37
CA ALA A 537 29.32 -1.88 5.21
C ALA A 537 29.42 -3.27 4.55
N ASN A 538 28.35 -3.73 3.89
CA ASN A 538 28.34 -5.00 3.15
C ASN A 538 29.28 -4.97 1.94
N LEU A 539 29.33 -3.86 1.19
CA LEU A 539 30.30 -3.69 0.11
C LEU A 539 31.75 -3.74 0.62
N MET A 540 32.04 -3.12 1.78
CA MET A 540 33.35 -3.20 2.42
C MET A 540 33.69 -4.64 2.86
N LYS A 541 32.74 -5.38 3.42
CA LYS A 541 32.91 -6.81 3.76
C LYS A 541 33.15 -7.67 2.51
N LYS A 542 32.45 -7.36 1.40
CA LYS A 542 32.47 -8.12 0.14
C LYS A 542 33.71 -7.87 -0.71
N TYR A 543 34.13 -6.61 -0.87
CA TYR A 543 35.21 -6.21 -1.79
C TYR A 543 36.46 -5.69 -1.06
N GLY A 544 36.41 -5.48 0.25
CA GLY A 544 37.45 -4.82 1.04
C GLY A 544 37.12 -3.36 1.34
N LEU A 545 37.83 -2.73 2.28
CA LEU A 545 37.54 -1.35 2.72
C LEU A 545 37.61 -0.32 1.57
N ASP A 546 38.52 -0.53 0.60
CA ASP A 546 38.56 0.22 -0.67
C ASP A 546 37.74 -0.51 -1.76
N TYR A 547 36.44 -0.71 -1.49
CA TYR A 547 35.56 -1.51 -2.36
C TYR A 547 35.35 -0.90 -3.75
N GLY A 548 35.57 0.42 -3.90
CA GLY A 548 35.13 1.21 -5.05
C GLY A 548 35.53 0.63 -6.41
N PRO A 549 36.82 0.27 -6.66
CA PRO A 549 37.22 -0.31 -7.93
C PRO A 549 36.56 -1.67 -8.23
N GLY A 550 36.51 -2.57 -7.24
CA GLY A 550 35.91 -3.90 -7.41
C GLY A 550 34.40 -3.84 -7.63
N TRP A 551 33.72 -2.97 -6.88
CA TRP A 551 32.30 -2.70 -7.06
C TRP A 551 32.01 -2.11 -8.46
N ARG A 552 32.78 -1.12 -8.94
CA ARG A 552 32.56 -0.55 -10.28
C ARG A 552 32.74 -1.54 -11.41
N ASP A 553 33.73 -2.42 -11.32
CA ASP A 553 33.92 -3.49 -12.32
C ASP A 553 32.70 -4.42 -12.34
N MET A 554 32.24 -4.88 -11.16
CA MET A 554 31.07 -5.75 -11.05
C MET A 554 29.80 -5.07 -11.56
N THR A 555 29.52 -3.84 -11.12
CA THR A 555 28.36 -3.04 -11.56
C THR A 555 28.40 -2.80 -13.07
N THR A 556 29.56 -2.51 -13.65
CA THR A 556 29.71 -2.33 -15.10
C THR A 556 29.35 -3.60 -15.86
N ARG A 557 29.82 -4.76 -15.39
CA ARG A 557 29.49 -6.06 -16.00
C ARG A 557 28.01 -6.40 -15.85
N ARG A 558 27.42 -6.16 -14.67
CA ARG A 558 25.98 -6.38 -14.41
C ARG A 558 25.11 -5.56 -15.35
N LEU A 559 25.32 -4.24 -15.41
CA LEU A 559 24.51 -3.38 -16.26
C LEU A 559 24.62 -3.76 -17.74
N ARG A 560 25.81 -4.14 -18.21
CA ARG A 560 26.02 -4.67 -19.58
C ARG A 560 25.31 -6.00 -19.81
N ASP A 561 25.44 -6.96 -18.89
CA ASP A 561 24.78 -8.27 -18.97
C ASP A 561 23.27 -8.08 -19.03
N TRP A 562 22.72 -7.19 -18.20
CA TRP A 562 21.29 -6.92 -18.13
C TRP A 562 20.78 -5.99 -19.24
N GLY A 563 21.65 -5.51 -20.14
CA GLY A 563 21.27 -4.69 -21.29
C GLY A 563 20.94 -3.23 -20.97
N PHE A 564 21.24 -2.75 -19.76
CA PHE A 564 21.15 -1.32 -19.45
C PHE A 564 22.31 -0.55 -20.10
N ASN A 565 22.03 0.66 -20.56
CA ASN A 565 22.97 1.45 -21.36
C ASN A 565 23.17 2.88 -20.84
N ALA A 566 22.58 3.26 -19.70
CA ALA A 566 22.76 4.59 -19.11
C ALA A 566 22.60 4.60 -17.58
N GLN A 567 23.11 5.66 -16.96
CA GLN A 567 22.74 6.10 -15.63
C GLN A 567 21.64 7.16 -15.78
N SER A 568 20.44 6.90 -15.27
CA SER A 568 19.32 7.82 -15.40
C SER A 568 19.37 8.82 -14.24
N LYS A 569 18.39 8.79 -13.35
CA LYS A 569 18.22 9.73 -12.28
C LYS A 569 19.09 9.36 -11.08
N TRP A 570 19.53 10.39 -10.38
CA TRP A 570 20.09 10.40 -9.03
C TRP A 570 21.48 9.79 -8.96
N SER A 571 22.36 10.49 -8.24
CA SER A 571 23.66 9.96 -7.77
C SER A 571 24.42 9.09 -8.79
N PRO A 572 24.65 9.53 -10.06
CA PRO A 572 25.44 8.73 -11.00
C PRO A 572 26.90 8.63 -10.52
N ASP A 573 27.48 7.43 -10.58
CA ASP A 573 28.95 7.29 -10.47
C ASP A 573 29.56 7.57 -11.84
N ARG A 574 30.11 8.78 -12.00
CA ARG A 574 30.73 9.26 -13.26
C ARG A 574 31.95 8.45 -13.71
N ARG A 575 32.44 7.50 -12.91
CA ARG A 575 33.54 6.60 -13.29
C ARG A 575 33.01 5.30 -13.93
N LEU A 576 31.71 5.03 -13.87
CA LEU A 576 31.08 3.98 -14.66
C LEU A 576 31.02 4.43 -16.13
N PRO A 577 31.41 3.57 -17.10
CA PRO A 577 31.51 3.94 -18.51
C PRO A 577 30.15 3.86 -19.21
N PHE A 578 29.18 4.66 -18.76
CA PHE A 578 27.83 4.75 -19.30
C PHE A 578 27.42 6.21 -19.45
N PRO A 579 26.67 6.56 -20.51
CA PRO A 579 25.98 7.84 -20.63
C PRO A 579 25.14 8.14 -19.38
N ARG A 580 24.94 9.42 -19.08
CA ARG A 580 24.23 9.81 -17.87
C ARG A 580 23.36 11.04 -18.02
N ILE A 581 22.27 11.08 -17.27
CA ILE A 581 21.48 12.28 -17.07
C ILE A 581 21.97 12.97 -15.79
N GLU A 582 22.19 14.28 -15.84
CA GLU A 582 22.64 15.07 -14.67
C GLU A 582 21.46 15.84 -14.06
N TRP A 583 21.49 15.99 -12.74
CA TRP A 583 20.47 16.75 -12.01
C TRP A 583 20.87 18.20 -11.81
N VAL A 584 19.94 19.11 -12.09
CA VAL A 584 20.02 20.51 -11.68
C VAL A 584 18.96 20.79 -10.62
N SER A 585 19.39 21.07 -9.39
CA SER A 585 18.47 21.40 -8.31
C SER A 585 17.95 22.85 -8.44
N ALA A 586 16.75 23.10 -7.93
CA ALA A 586 16.24 24.47 -7.81
C ALA A 586 16.92 25.23 -6.65
N PRO A 587 17.08 26.57 -6.76
CA PRO A 587 17.59 27.39 -5.67
C PRO A 587 16.72 27.27 -4.42
N ALA A 588 17.35 27.15 -3.25
CA ALA A 588 16.65 26.98 -1.98
C ALA A 588 15.80 28.21 -1.57
N ASP A 589 16.14 29.39 -2.11
CA ASP A 589 15.46 30.66 -1.91
C ASP A 589 14.48 31.03 -3.05
N ALA A 590 14.18 30.10 -3.96
CA ALA A 590 13.08 30.26 -4.91
C ALA A 590 11.75 30.46 -4.17
N VAL A 591 10.97 31.47 -4.58
CA VAL A 591 9.64 31.70 -4.01
C VAL A 591 8.72 30.54 -4.42
N ARG A 592 8.11 29.89 -3.42
CA ARG A 592 7.19 28.76 -3.65
C ARG A 592 5.79 29.03 -3.11
N VAL A 593 4.81 28.48 -3.80
CA VAL A 593 3.41 28.42 -3.38
C VAL A 593 3.00 26.96 -3.32
N LEU A 594 2.70 26.49 -2.11
CA LEU A 594 2.62 25.06 -1.80
C LEU A 594 3.94 24.36 -2.16
N TRP A 595 3.98 23.63 -3.26
CA TRP A 595 5.17 22.94 -3.78
C TRP A 595 5.76 23.61 -5.04
N ALA A 596 4.99 24.44 -5.73
CA ALA A 596 5.33 25.01 -7.03
C ALA A 596 6.22 26.25 -6.89
N ILE A 597 7.16 26.46 -7.80
CA ILE A 597 7.94 27.70 -7.90
C ILE A 597 7.06 28.78 -8.54
N ASP A 598 7.16 30.02 -8.07
CA ASP A 598 6.61 31.20 -8.71
C ASP A 598 7.58 31.68 -9.82
N PRO A 599 7.31 31.39 -11.11
CA PRO A 599 8.22 31.76 -12.19
C PRO A 599 8.16 33.25 -12.52
N PHE A 600 7.19 33.99 -11.96
CA PHE A 600 7.03 35.42 -12.19
C PHE A 600 7.80 36.27 -11.17
N ASP A 601 8.46 35.64 -10.20
CA ASP A 601 9.38 36.33 -9.29
C ASP A 601 10.46 37.05 -10.10
N PRO A 602 10.57 38.38 -10.05
CA PRO A 602 11.53 39.14 -10.86
C PRO A 602 12.99 38.81 -10.54
N GLU A 603 13.28 38.13 -9.42
CA GLU A 603 14.61 37.66 -9.06
C GLU A 603 14.88 36.20 -9.48
N PHE A 604 13.92 35.50 -10.11
CA PHE A 604 14.06 34.06 -10.39
C PHE A 604 15.25 33.75 -11.31
N ASP A 605 15.44 34.52 -12.39
CA ASP A 605 16.58 34.38 -13.29
C ASP A 605 17.93 34.54 -12.57
N GLU A 606 18.05 35.56 -11.71
CA GLU A 606 19.28 35.82 -10.94
C GLU A 606 19.53 34.71 -9.91
N LYS A 607 18.47 34.17 -9.30
CA LYS A 607 18.54 33.04 -8.37
C LYS A 607 19.02 31.78 -9.10
N LEU A 608 18.54 31.51 -10.31
CA LEU A 608 19.01 30.41 -11.14
C LEU A 608 20.48 30.58 -11.52
N ASP A 609 20.88 31.74 -12.04
CA ASP A 609 22.26 32.01 -12.47
C ASP A 609 23.29 31.84 -11.36
N ARG A 610 22.93 32.24 -10.14
CA ARG A 610 23.81 32.08 -8.97
C ARG A 610 23.88 30.64 -8.47
N HIS A 611 22.84 29.84 -8.69
CA HIS A 611 22.69 28.50 -8.11
C HIS A 611 23.19 27.38 -9.03
N ILE A 612 22.95 27.50 -10.33
CA ILE A 612 23.35 26.48 -11.31
C ILE A 612 24.89 26.48 -11.44
N ASP A 613 25.49 25.28 -11.36
CA ASP A 613 26.94 25.04 -11.53
C ASP A 613 27.16 23.78 -12.38
N ILE A 614 27.06 23.95 -13.71
CA ILE A 614 27.12 22.86 -14.69
C ILE A 614 28.18 23.06 -15.77
N GLU A 615 28.87 24.21 -15.83
CA GLU A 615 29.88 24.52 -16.86
C GLU A 615 30.93 23.41 -17.03
N ARG A 616 31.29 22.73 -15.93
CA ARG A 616 32.24 21.60 -15.94
C ARG A 616 31.80 20.39 -16.79
N PHE A 617 30.53 20.29 -17.15
CA PHE A 617 29.96 19.21 -17.96
C PHE A 617 29.77 19.59 -19.42
N ALA A 618 29.88 20.87 -19.79
CA ALA A 618 29.54 21.38 -21.13
C ALA A 618 30.32 20.75 -22.31
N THR A 619 31.42 20.05 -22.02
CA THR A 619 32.24 19.35 -23.01
C THR A 619 32.32 17.84 -22.80
N ASP A 620 31.54 17.30 -21.86
CA ASP A 620 31.54 15.87 -21.55
C ASP A 620 30.50 15.13 -22.41
N PRO A 621 30.92 14.38 -23.45
CA PRO A 621 30.00 13.73 -24.38
C PRO A 621 29.21 12.56 -23.74
N TRP A 622 29.53 12.18 -22.51
CA TRP A 622 28.79 11.17 -21.76
C TRP A 622 27.55 11.74 -21.07
N VAL A 623 27.37 13.07 -21.03
CA VAL A 623 26.13 13.67 -20.53
C VAL A 623 25.08 13.61 -21.65
N ILE A 624 23.92 13.04 -21.35
CA ILE A 624 22.76 13.02 -22.26
C ILE A 624 22.07 14.38 -22.20
N GLY A 625 21.87 14.89 -20.99
CA GLY A 625 21.14 16.11 -20.72
C GLY A 625 20.92 16.35 -19.23
N TYR A 626 20.14 17.36 -18.94
CA TYR A 626 19.76 17.79 -17.59
C TYR A 626 18.26 17.65 -17.38
N PHE A 627 17.85 17.30 -16.17
CA PHE A 627 16.50 17.59 -15.69
C PHE A 627 16.60 18.55 -14.49
N PHE A 628 15.57 19.37 -14.31
CA PHE A 628 15.54 20.43 -13.31
C PHE A 628 14.41 20.23 -12.28
N ASP A 629 14.72 20.43 -11.00
CA ASP A 629 13.81 20.08 -9.86
C ASP A 629 13.33 18.61 -9.97
N ASN A 630 12.21 18.24 -9.33
CA ASN A 630 11.62 16.90 -9.41
C ASN A 630 10.13 16.89 -8.98
N GLU A 631 9.26 16.22 -9.74
CA GLU A 631 7.87 15.86 -9.38
C GLU A 631 6.97 17.02 -8.89
N ARG A 632 7.26 18.26 -9.29
CA ARG A 632 6.56 19.45 -8.80
C ARG A 632 6.23 20.38 -9.96
N GLY A 633 5.04 20.93 -9.91
CA GLY A 633 4.57 21.87 -10.92
C GLY A 633 3.33 22.60 -10.47
N TRP A 634 2.60 23.14 -11.44
CA TRP A 634 1.37 23.86 -11.19
C TRP A 634 0.15 22.99 -11.46
N ASN A 635 -0.88 23.20 -10.65
CA ASN A 635 -2.21 22.67 -10.85
C ASN A 635 -3.24 23.70 -10.32
N ARG A 636 -4.53 23.34 -10.35
CA ARG A 636 -5.60 24.21 -9.86
C ARG A 636 -5.46 24.58 -8.37
N ASP A 637 -4.84 23.73 -7.54
CA ASP A 637 -4.66 24.02 -6.11
C ASP A 637 -3.63 25.13 -5.87
N VAL A 638 -2.55 25.14 -6.66
CA VAL A 638 -1.57 26.23 -6.66
C VAL A 638 -2.25 27.53 -7.07
N VAL A 639 -3.04 27.52 -8.14
CA VAL A 639 -3.81 28.71 -8.56
C VAL A 639 -4.80 29.15 -7.47
N ALA A 640 -5.48 28.21 -6.81
CA ALA A 640 -6.36 28.55 -5.70
C ALA A 640 -5.62 29.22 -4.55
N GLU A 641 -4.39 28.77 -4.25
CA GLU A 641 -3.59 29.32 -3.16
C GLU A 641 -3.02 30.70 -3.48
N ILE A 642 -2.51 30.94 -4.70
CA ILE A 642 -2.07 32.30 -5.09
C ILE A 642 -3.22 33.29 -4.95
N LEU A 643 -4.44 32.91 -5.34
CA LEU A 643 -5.58 33.80 -5.36
C LEU A 643 -6.04 34.22 -3.96
N ARG A 644 -5.90 33.35 -2.96
CA ARG A 644 -6.24 33.66 -1.56
C ARG A 644 -5.26 34.63 -0.90
N ARG A 645 -3.98 34.61 -1.28
CA ARG A 645 -2.91 35.36 -0.63
C ARG A 645 -2.95 36.86 -0.91
N THR A 646 -2.53 37.69 0.04
CA THR A 646 -2.57 39.17 -0.05
C THR A 646 -1.22 39.84 0.15
N ASP A 647 -0.15 39.05 0.20
CA ASP A 647 1.21 39.48 0.49
C ASP A 647 2.04 39.79 -0.75
N GLY A 648 1.38 40.11 -1.87
CA GLY A 648 2.02 40.68 -3.04
C GLY A 648 2.81 39.69 -3.91
N LEU A 649 2.41 38.41 -3.94
CA LEU A 649 3.02 37.41 -4.85
C LEU A 649 3.04 37.90 -6.31
N ALA A 650 4.19 37.69 -6.98
CA ALA A 650 4.35 38.04 -8.38
C ALA A 650 3.39 37.21 -9.26
N ALA A 651 3.24 35.92 -8.97
CA ALA A 651 2.23 35.05 -9.59
C ALA A 651 0.81 35.61 -9.49
N LYS A 652 0.42 36.21 -8.36
CA LYS A 652 -0.92 36.78 -8.20
C LYS A 652 -1.10 38.01 -9.10
N THR A 653 -0.08 38.85 -9.17
CA THR A 653 -0.07 40.01 -10.08
C THR A 653 -0.17 39.55 -11.54
N ALA A 654 0.63 38.55 -11.93
CA ALA A 654 0.60 37.97 -13.27
C ALA A 654 -0.78 37.36 -13.60
N PHE A 655 -1.39 36.64 -12.65
CA PHE A 655 -2.74 36.10 -12.82
C PHE A 655 -3.78 37.19 -13.07
N VAL A 656 -3.74 38.27 -12.29
CA VAL A 656 -4.69 39.38 -12.45
C VAL A 656 -4.51 40.07 -13.80
N ASP A 657 -3.28 40.24 -14.29
CA ASP A 657 -3.06 40.80 -15.64
C ASP A 657 -3.54 39.83 -16.74
N HIS A 658 -3.29 38.53 -16.61
CA HIS A 658 -3.81 37.51 -17.53
C HIS A 658 -5.34 37.53 -17.61
N LEU A 659 -6.01 37.58 -16.45
CA LEU A 659 -7.46 37.73 -16.38
C LEU A 659 -7.92 39.07 -16.98
N ALA A 660 -7.23 40.18 -16.68
CA ALA A 660 -7.56 41.47 -17.24
C ALA A 660 -7.51 41.46 -18.77
N GLN A 661 -6.45 40.88 -19.37
CA GLN A 661 -6.32 40.76 -20.81
C GLN A 661 -7.48 39.96 -21.44
N ARG A 662 -7.86 38.84 -20.81
CA ARG A 662 -8.99 38.00 -21.25
C ARG A 662 -10.33 38.75 -21.30
N PHE A 663 -10.50 39.77 -20.46
CA PHE A 663 -11.69 40.63 -20.39
C PHE A 663 -11.47 42.01 -21.04
N GLY A 664 -10.47 42.16 -21.93
CA GLY A 664 -10.22 43.43 -22.63
C GLY A 664 -9.83 44.59 -21.71
N ARG A 665 -9.27 44.26 -20.54
CA ARG A 665 -8.97 45.17 -19.42
C ARG A 665 -10.20 45.91 -18.87
N ASP A 666 -11.39 45.35 -19.01
CA ASP A 666 -12.62 45.86 -18.39
C ASP A 666 -12.69 45.46 -16.91
N LEU A 667 -12.30 46.37 -16.03
CA LEU A 667 -12.33 46.15 -14.58
C LEU A 667 -13.75 45.92 -14.04
N ALA A 668 -14.76 46.56 -14.63
CA ALA A 668 -16.14 46.39 -14.16
C ALA A 668 -16.64 44.97 -14.42
N ALA A 669 -16.35 44.42 -15.61
CA ALA A 669 -16.67 43.03 -15.94
C ALA A 669 -15.91 42.03 -15.05
N VAL A 670 -14.63 42.30 -14.74
CA VAL A 670 -13.84 41.45 -13.85
C VAL A 670 -14.34 41.50 -12.41
N ASN A 671 -14.71 42.69 -11.91
CA ASN A 671 -15.31 42.86 -10.59
C ASN A 671 -16.66 42.13 -10.47
N GLU A 672 -17.51 42.22 -11.51
CA GLU A 672 -18.77 41.48 -11.56
C GLU A 672 -18.54 39.97 -11.52
N LEU A 673 -17.59 39.46 -12.31
CA LEU A 673 -17.22 38.04 -12.34
C LEU A 673 -16.75 37.55 -10.97
N LEU A 674 -15.85 38.29 -10.33
CA LEU A 674 -15.19 37.88 -9.10
C LEU A 674 -15.99 38.22 -7.83
N GLY A 675 -17.04 39.04 -7.96
CA GLY A 675 -17.79 39.56 -6.81
C GLY A 675 -16.98 40.54 -5.96
N THR A 676 -16.13 41.34 -6.60
CA THR A 676 -15.24 42.33 -5.96
C THR A 676 -15.63 43.76 -6.34
N ASP A 677 -15.07 44.74 -5.64
CA ASP A 677 -15.30 46.18 -5.85
C ASP A 677 -13.98 46.97 -5.99
N ALA A 678 -12.89 46.31 -6.39
CA ALA A 678 -11.57 46.92 -6.54
C ALA A 678 -11.59 48.10 -7.52
N GLU A 679 -10.91 49.20 -7.20
CA GLU A 679 -10.82 50.41 -8.02
C GLU A 679 -9.73 50.32 -9.10
N SER A 680 -8.84 49.32 -9.01
CA SER A 680 -7.80 49.05 -10.00
C SER A 680 -7.41 47.56 -10.02
N PHE A 681 -6.78 47.11 -11.11
CA PHE A 681 -6.18 45.77 -11.16
C PHE A 681 -5.06 45.57 -10.12
N ALA A 682 -4.34 46.64 -9.76
CA ALA A 682 -3.33 46.58 -8.69
C ALA A 682 -3.98 46.32 -7.32
N GLU A 683 -5.11 46.97 -7.04
CA GLU A 683 -5.88 46.69 -5.83
C GLU A 683 -6.49 45.28 -5.87
N LEU A 684 -6.98 44.84 -7.03
CA LEU A 684 -7.50 43.48 -7.20
C LEU A 684 -6.44 42.41 -6.89
N ALA A 685 -5.18 42.64 -7.27
CA ALA A 685 -4.06 41.77 -6.90
C ALA A 685 -3.77 41.75 -5.39
N GLY A 686 -4.22 42.77 -4.63
CA GLY A 686 -4.15 42.79 -3.16
C GLY A 686 -5.34 42.11 -2.45
N THR A 687 -6.40 41.74 -3.19
CA THR A 687 -7.67 41.25 -2.61
C THR A 687 -7.77 39.73 -2.69
N PRO A 688 -8.18 39.00 -1.63
CA PRO A 688 -8.41 37.55 -1.71
C PRO A 688 -9.48 37.20 -2.76
N LEU A 689 -9.17 36.30 -3.69
CA LEU A 689 -10.07 35.88 -4.76
C LEU A 689 -10.48 34.41 -4.60
N ASN A 690 -11.73 34.10 -4.93
CA ASN A 690 -12.23 32.72 -4.94
C ASN A 690 -12.01 32.10 -6.32
N VAL A 691 -11.16 31.08 -6.41
CA VAL A 691 -10.90 30.36 -7.67
C VAL A 691 -12.16 29.74 -8.29
N ALA A 692 -13.22 29.50 -7.51
CA ALA A 692 -14.49 29.01 -8.02
C ALA A 692 -15.25 30.03 -8.89
N ALA A 693 -14.96 31.33 -8.73
CA ALA A 693 -15.52 32.39 -9.57
C ALA A 693 -14.75 32.58 -10.89
N VAL A 694 -13.56 31.99 -11.01
CA VAL A 694 -12.71 32.10 -12.20
C VAL A 694 -13.11 31.04 -13.25
N PRO A 695 -13.31 31.43 -14.52
CA PRO A 695 -13.52 30.49 -15.61
C PRO A 695 -12.39 29.45 -15.73
N ALA A 696 -12.76 28.19 -16.00
CA ALA A 696 -11.79 27.09 -16.05
C ALA A 696 -10.74 27.27 -17.16
N ASP A 697 -11.10 27.88 -18.30
CA ASP A 697 -10.18 28.20 -19.40
C ASP A 697 -9.11 29.22 -18.98
N VAL A 698 -9.45 30.17 -18.10
CA VAL A 698 -8.48 31.15 -17.58
C VAL A 698 -7.47 30.47 -16.67
N VAL A 699 -7.92 29.55 -15.79
CA VAL A 699 -7.01 28.77 -14.93
C VAL A 699 -6.08 27.90 -15.79
N THR A 700 -6.63 27.21 -16.77
CA THR A 700 -5.90 26.36 -17.73
C THR A 700 -4.81 27.15 -18.45
N THR A 701 -5.19 28.26 -19.09
CA THR A 701 -4.25 29.11 -19.86
C THR A 701 -3.23 29.82 -18.97
N PHE A 702 -3.57 30.14 -17.72
CA PHE A 702 -2.60 30.68 -16.78
C PHE A 702 -1.57 29.65 -16.32
N ILE A 703 -1.97 28.39 -16.12
CA ILE A 703 -1.03 27.31 -15.83
C ILE A 703 -0.09 27.08 -17.02
N THR A 704 -0.59 27.12 -18.26
CA THR A 704 0.23 27.09 -19.47
C THR A 704 1.25 28.24 -19.48
N LEU A 705 0.81 29.48 -19.22
CA LEU A 705 1.69 30.64 -19.13
C LEU A 705 2.76 30.51 -18.04
N ALA A 706 2.40 29.98 -16.87
CA ALA A 706 3.35 29.75 -15.79
C ALA A 706 4.38 28.66 -16.17
N SER A 707 3.97 27.61 -16.86
CA SER A 707 4.86 26.56 -17.36
C SER A 707 5.85 27.11 -18.38
N ASP A 708 5.37 27.89 -19.35
CA ASP A 708 6.19 28.57 -20.35
C ASP A 708 7.27 29.45 -19.70
N ALA A 709 6.86 30.39 -18.82
CA ALA A 709 7.78 31.27 -18.11
C ALA A 709 8.79 30.51 -17.22
N TYR A 710 8.37 29.41 -16.59
CA TYR A 710 9.24 28.58 -15.78
C TYR A 710 10.32 27.90 -16.62
N TYR A 711 9.92 27.22 -17.70
CA TYR A 711 10.84 26.49 -18.54
C TYR A 711 11.74 27.43 -19.36
N GLU A 712 11.24 28.59 -19.80
CA GLU A 712 12.05 29.64 -20.44
C GLU A 712 13.20 30.09 -19.53
N ALA A 713 12.91 30.44 -18.27
CA ALA A 713 13.92 30.89 -17.31
C ALA A 713 14.99 29.83 -17.05
N VAL A 714 14.56 28.57 -16.89
CA VAL A 714 15.46 27.44 -16.63
C VAL A 714 16.31 27.09 -17.84
N ASP A 715 15.69 26.98 -19.03
CA ASP A 715 16.38 26.72 -20.29
C ASP A 715 17.46 27.78 -20.55
N HIS A 716 17.11 29.06 -20.44
CA HIS A 716 18.06 30.15 -20.59
C HIS A 716 19.22 30.07 -19.57
N ALA A 717 18.95 29.68 -18.32
CA ALA A 717 19.99 29.55 -17.30
C ALA A 717 20.93 28.36 -17.56
N ILE A 718 20.40 27.23 -18.03
CA ILE A 718 21.19 26.07 -18.46
C ILE A 718 22.03 26.44 -19.68
N ALA A 719 21.42 26.98 -20.74
CA ALA A 719 22.07 27.31 -22.00
C ALA A 719 23.21 28.34 -21.87
N ARG A 720 23.15 29.22 -20.85
CA ARG A 720 24.25 30.15 -20.52
C ARG A 720 25.53 29.44 -20.08
N GLN A 721 25.44 28.27 -19.44
CA GLN A 721 26.59 27.50 -18.95
C GLN A 721 26.91 26.30 -19.84
N ASP A 722 25.91 25.71 -20.47
CA ASP A 722 26.03 24.53 -21.31
C ASP A 722 25.07 24.61 -22.51
N PRO A 723 25.54 25.06 -23.68
CA PRO A 723 24.71 25.17 -24.87
C PRO A 723 24.64 23.86 -25.69
N ASN A 724 25.26 22.77 -25.24
CA ASN A 724 25.43 21.55 -26.05
C ASN A 724 24.50 20.41 -25.63
N HIS A 725 24.17 20.31 -24.34
CA HIS A 725 23.39 19.20 -23.79
C HIS A 725 21.89 19.51 -23.72
N LEU A 726 21.08 18.44 -23.76
CA LEU A 726 19.63 18.54 -23.79
C LEU A 726 19.05 19.02 -22.45
N PHE A 727 17.98 19.79 -22.49
CA PHE A 727 17.12 20.05 -21.34
C PHE A 727 15.87 19.15 -21.39
N LEU A 728 15.84 18.17 -20.49
CA LEU A 728 14.88 17.06 -20.47
C LEU A 728 13.66 17.34 -19.58
N GLY A 729 13.42 18.58 -19.15
CA GLY A 729 12.28 18.96 -18.30
C GLY A 729 12.49 18.67 -16.81
N SER A 730 11.41 18.30 -16.09
CA SER A 730 11.37 18.30 -14.61
C SER A 730 10.89 17.00 -13.94
N ALA A 731 10.95 15.85 -14.62
CA ALA A 731 10.54 14.54 -14.11
C ALA A 731 9.19 14.57 -13.37
N LEU A 732 8.12 14.84 -14.12
CA LEU A 732 6.80 15.14 -13.58
C LEU A 732 6.01 13.87 -13.31
N VAL A 733 5.30 13.78 -12.19
CA VAL A 733 4.32 12.69 -11.97
C VAL A 733 2.97 13.12 -12.54
N PRO A 734 2.42 12.46 -13.57
CA PRO A 734 1.08 12.78 -14.06
C PRO A 734 0.06 12.69 -12.93
N THR A 735 -0.81 13.70 -12.81
CA THR A 735 -1.90 13.80 -11.80
C THR A 735 -1.46 14.03 -10.35
N TRP A 736 -0.17 14.11 -10.05
CA TRP A 736 0.36 14.44 -8.71
C TRP A 736 1.11 15.76 -8.78
N ARG A 737 0.65 16.78 -8.03
CA ARG A 737 1.26 18.12 -7.94
C ARG A 737 1.45 18.86 -9.27
N THR A 738 0.84 18.37 -10.35
CA THR A 738 0.94 18.89 -11.72
C THR A 738 -0.42 18.79 -12.41
N SER A 739 -0.55 19.40 -13.58
CA SER A 739 -1.67 19.22 -14.51
C SER A 739 -1.15 19.08 -15.95
N LEU A 740 -1.99 18.63 -16.88
CA LEU A 740 -1.56 18.46 -18.29
C LEU A 740 -1.05 19.78 -18.87
N GLU A 741 -1.74 20.89 -18.59
CA GLU A 741 -1.38 22.24 -19.02
C GLU A 741 0.00 22.66 -18.52
N TRP A 742 0.40 22.22 -17.33
CA TRP A 742 1.75 22.43 -16.82
C TRP A 742 2.76 21.55 -17.57
N ASN A 743 2.42 20.28 -17.77
CA ASN A 743 3.32 19.29 -18.37
C ASN A 743 3.67 19.62 -19.83
N VAL A 744 2.79 20.33 -20.54
CA VAL A 744 2.93 20.65 -21.98
C VAL A 744 2.98 22.15 -22.27
N GLY A 745 3.04 22.99 -21.23
CA GLY A 745 2.93 24.44 -21.41
C GLY A 745 4.20 25.10 -21.94
N GLY A 746 5.38 24.66 -21.48
CA GLY A 746 6.69 25.17 -21.92
C GLY A 746 7.42 24.24 -22.90
N LEU A 747 6.71 23.61 -23.85
CA LEU A 747 7.33 22.70 -24.83
C LEU A 747 8.33 23.38 -25.76
N ASP A 748 8.23 24.69 -25.97
CA ASP A 748 9.19 25.45 -26.78
C ASP A 748 10.56 25.60 -26.10
N HIS A 749 10.66 25.22 -24.82
CA HIS A 749 11.84 25.39 -23.96
C HIS A 749 12.43 24.07 -23.45
N VAL A 750 11.86 22.92 -23.84
CA VAL A 750 12.39 21.61 -23.43
C VAL A 750 12.62 20.75 -24.67
N ASP A 751 13.69 19.95 -24.66
CA ASP A 751 13.94 18.98 -25.71
C ASP A 751 13.07 17.73 -25.56
N ALA A 752 12.68 17.40 -24.33
CA ALA A 752 11.83 16.25 -24.00
C ALA A 752 10.96 16.51 -22.76
N ILE A 753 9.82 15.84 -22.70
CA ILE A 753 8.98 15.74 -21.51
C ILE A 753 9.47 14.55 -20.68
N SER A 754 10.08 14.79 -19.52
CA SER A 754 10.36 13.73 -18.55
C SER A 754 9.25 13.56 -17.53
N LEU A 755 8.88 12.29 -17.30
CA LEU A 755 7.82 11.88 -16.39
C LEU A 755 8.32 10.80 -15.43
N ASP A 756 7.65 10.65 -14.29
CA ASP A 756 7.81 9.53 -13.37
C ASP A 756 6.47 8.79 -13.26
N VAL A 757 6.44 7.51 -13.67
CA VAL A 757 5.18 6.76 -13.83
C VAL A 757 5.28 5.37 -13.21
N TYR A 758 4.82 5.26 -11.96
CA TYR A 758 4.65 3.99 -11.24
C TYR A 758 3.30 3.32 -11.57
N SER A 759 3.18 2.79 -12.79
CA SER A 759 2.01 2.11 -13.37
C SER A 759 2.42 0.78 -14.03
N ASP A 760 1.45 -0.09 -14.32
CA ASP A 760 1.62 -1.28 -15.18
C ASP A 760 1.05 -1.09 -16.60
N SER A 761 0.63 0.14 -16.93
CA SER A 761 0.03 0.49 -18.22
C SER A 761 0.70 1.70 -18.86
N ALA A 762 1.15 1.54 -20.11
CA ALA A 762 1.73 2.59 -20.94
C ALA A 762 0.69 3.57 -21.54
N GLY A 763 -0.62 3.38 -21.24
CA GLY A 763 -1.69 4.22 -21.78
C GLY A 763 -1.61 5.70 -21.40
N TYR A 764 -0.79 6.06 -20.41
CA TYR A 764 -0.51 7.48 -20.10
C TYR A 764 0.16 8.22 -21.27
N LEU A 765 0.83 7.52 -22.20
CA LEU A 765 1.48 8.14 -23.36
C LEU A 765 0.47 8.70 -24.36
N GLU A 766 -0.74 8.15 -24.43
CA GLU A 766 -1.80 8.59 -25.38
C GLU A 766 -2.09 10.09 -25.25
N GLN A 767 -2.01 10.66 -24.04
CA GLN A 767 -2.25 12.09 -23.82
C GLN A 767 -1.11 12.98 -24.34
N TYR A 768 0.08 12.42 -24.55
CA TYR A 768 1.27 13.16 -25.01
C TYR A 768 1.54 13.01 -26.51
N GLU A 769 1.04 11.94 -27.14
CA GLU A 769 1.23 11.69 -28.58
C GLU A 769 0.74 12.84 -29.48
N ALA A 770 -0.29 13.58 -29.05
CA ALA A 770 -0.83 14.71 -29.80
C ALA A 770 0.13 15.91 -29.91
N TYR A 771 1.15 15.99 -29.05
CA TYR A 771 2.12 17.09 -29.01
C TYR A 771 3.39 16.80 -29.82
N ASP A 772 3.56 15.56 -30.28
CA ASP A 772 4.71 15.12 -31.09
C ASP A 772 6.09 15.52 -30.53
N THR A 773 6.21 15.56 -29.20
CA THR A 773 7.46 15.88 -28.47
C THR A 773 8.01 14.61 -27.82
N PRO A 774 9.34 14.39 -27.79
CA PRO A 774 9.95 13.26 -27.09
C PRO A 774 9.49 13.13 -25.64
N VAL A 775 9.17 11.90 -25.21
CA VAL A 775 8.74 11.57 -23.84
C VAL A 775 9.68 10.55 -23.21
N LEU A 776 10.04 10.80 -21.96
CA LEU A 776 10.85 9.93 -21.10
C LEU A 776 10.03 9.49 -19.88
N ASN A 777 10.19 8.23 -19.47
CA ASN A 777 9.76 7.79 -18.14
C ASN A 777 11.00 7.53 -17.27
N LEU A 778 11.38 8.53 -16.48
CA LEU A 778 12.64 8.50 -15.75
C LEU A 778 12.57 7.74 -14.43
N GLU A 779 11.38 7.50 -13.86
CA GLU A 779 11.19 6.58 -12.74
C GLU A 779 10.00 5.63 -12.94
N TYR A 780 10.29 4.34 -12.87
CA TYR A 780 9.30 3.29 -12.63
C TYR A 780 9.99 2.07 -12.03
N SER A 781 9.21 1.22 -11.36
CA SER A 781 9.64 -0.12 -10.97
C SER A 781 8.48 -0.99 -10.56
N PHE A 782 8.78 -2.28 -10.41
CA PHE A 782 7.88 -3.29 -9.87
C PHE A 782 8.46 -3.83 -8.57
N SER A 783 7.61 -4.02 -7.55
CA SER A 783 8.04 -4.31 -6.18
C SER A 783 7.17 -5.39 -5.52
N CYS A 784 7.74 -6.14 -4.59
CA CYS A 784 7.06 -7.21 -3.85
C CYS A 784 6.93 -6.84 -2.37
N HIS A 785 5.87 -7.33 -1.71
CA HIS A 785 5.84 -7.41 -0.25
C HIS A 785 6.63 -8.65 0.18
N ASP A 786 7.93 -8.48 0.34
CA ASP A 786 8.84 -9.58 0.64
C ASP A 786 10.03 -9.03 1.45
N ARG A 787 10.66 -9.89 2.27
CA ARG A 787 11.87 -9.58 3.04
C ARG A 787 11.74 -8.32 3.89
N GLY A 788 10.57 -8.13 4.52
CA GLY A 788 10.27 -6.97 5.36
C GLY A 788 10.02 -5.65 4.63
N MET A 789 10.05 -5.65 3.29
CA MET A 789 9.83 -4.46 2.46
C MET A 789 8.40 -4.40 1.91
N ARG A 790 8.03 -3.22 1.38
CA ARG A 790 6.70 -2.92 0.83
C ARG A 790 6.72 -2.86 -0.70
N ALA A 791 5.55 -3.03 -1.31
CA ALA A 791 5.31 -2.53 -2.66
C ALA A 791 4.90 -1.04 -2.61
N ILE A 792 5.28 -0.26 -3.62
CA ILE A 792 4.96 1.18 -3.69
C ILE A 792 3.45 1.43 -3.83
N ASN A 793 2.80 0.69 -4.72
CA ASN A 793 1.36 0.78 -4.95
C ASN A 793 0.81 -0.55 -5.50
N ALA A 794 -0.50 -0.64 -5.67
CA ALA A 794 -1.16 -1.87 -6.11
C ALA A 794 -0.86 -2.25 -7.58
N ALA A 795 -0.69 -1.27 -8.48
CA ALA A 795 -0.46 -1.54 -9.91
C ALA A 795 0.93 -2.16 -10.16
N THR A 796 1.92 -1.65 -9.45
CA THR A 796 3.32 -2.07 -9.55
C THR A 796 3.69 -3.26 -8.65
N ARG A 797 2.74 -3.73 -7.84
CA ARG A 797 2.94 -4.86 -6.94
C ARG A 797 3.05 -6.17 -7.71
N CYS A 798 4.06 -6.97 -7.39
CA CYS A 798 4.24 -8.32 -7.92
C CYS A 798 3.25 -9.31 -7.29
N VAL A 799 3.01 -10.42 -7.98
CA VAL A 799 2.22 -11.56 -7.48
C VAL A 799 3.12 -12.77 -7.25
N GLY A 800 2.91 -13.46 -6.12
CA GLY A 800 3.72 -14.61 -5.70
C GLY A 800 4.74 -14.26 -4.63
N GLU A 801 5.47 -15.28 -4.17
CA GLU A 801 6.46 -15.18 -3.10
C GLU A 801 7.83 -15.69 -3.58
N GLY A 802 8.92 -15.23 -2.95
CA GLY A 802 10.28 -15.63 -3.29
C GLY A 802 10.60 -15.44 -4.77
N ASP A 803 11.33 -16.38 -5.36
CA ASP A 803 11.79 -16.29 -6.76
C ASP A 803 10.64 -16.18 -7.78
N ALA A 804 9.45 -16.73 -7.47
CA ALA A 804 8.29 -16.59 -8.35
C ALA A 804 7.78 -15.14 -8.38
N GLY A 805 7.71 -14.49 -7.22
CA GLY A 805 7.36 -13.05 -7.14
C GLY A 805 8.42 -12.16 -7.79
N ILE A 806 9.70 -12.51 -7.64
CA ILE A 806 10.80 -11.80 -8.31
C ILE A 806 10.74 -11.98 -9.83
N ALA A 807 10.42 -13.17 -10.35
CA ALA A 807 10.20 -13.38 -11.79
C ALA A 807 9.00 -12.56 -12.31
N ASP A 808 7.91 -12.46 -11.54
CA ASP A 808 6.77 -11.61 -11.89
C ASP A 808 7.14 -10.12 -12.01
N ARG A 809 8.06 -9.60 -11.16
CA ARG A 809 8.64 -8.26 -11.35
C ARG A 809 9.29 -8.12 -12.73
N GLY A 810 10.05 -9.13 -13.16
CA GLY A 810 10.69 -9.17 -14.48
C GLY A 810 9.68 -9.21 -15.64
N HIS A 811 8.62 -10.01 -15.52
CA HIS A 811 7.56 -10.06 -16.54
C HIS A 811 6.75 -8.76 -16.62
N LYS A 812 6.49 -8.10 -15.49
CA LYS A 812 5.87 -6.77 -15.46
C LYS A 812 6.76 -5.72 -16.11
N PHE A 813 8.06 -5.75 -15.83
CA PHE A 813 9.04 -4.92 -16.55
C PHE A 813 8.95 -5.15 -18.06
N ALA A 814 8.99 -6.40 -18.51
CA ALA A 814 8.95 -6.75 -19.93
C ALA A 814 7.71 -6.14 -20.62
N ALA A 815 6.53 -6.43 -20.08
CA ALA A 815 5.27 -5.96 -20.63
C ALA A 815 5.19 -4.42 -20.66
N PHE A 816 5.62 -3.75 -19.60
CA PHE A 816 5.53 -2.29 -19.50
C PHE A 816 6.58 -1.58 -20.35
N ALA A 817 7.83 -2.05 -20.39
CA ALA A 817 8.90 -1.48 -21.20
C ALA A 817 8.61 -1.64 -22.70
N GLU A 818 8.14 -2.81 -23.14
CA GLU A 818 7.75 -3.06 -24.53
C GLU A 818 6.55 -2.21 -24.96
N ALA A 819 5.55 -2.08 -24.09
CA ALA A 819 4.37 -1.24 -24.36
C ALA A 819 4.74 0.25 -24.48
N GLN A 820 5.67 0.74 -23.66
CA GLN A 820 6.16 2.12 -23.81
C GLN A 820 6.99 2.29 -25.09
N ALA A 821 7.89 1.34 -25.39
CA ALA A 821 8.67 1.34 -26.63
C ALA A 821 7.80 1.37 -27.88
N ALA A 822 6.59 0.79 -27.83
CA ALA A 822 5.65 0.83 -28.94
C ALA A 822 5.12 2.25 -29.28
N SER A 823 5.19 3.24 -28.39
CA SER A 823 4.78 4.62 -28.73
C SER A 823 5.81 5.33 -29.59
N SER A 824 5.38 6.21 -30.49
CA SER A 824 6.25 6.93 -31.43
C SER A 824 6.96 8.14 -30.82
N VAL A 825 6.46 8.65 -29.69
CA VAL A 825 7.04 9.78 -28.97
C VAL A 825 7.98 9.34 -27.84
N PHE A 826 7.94 8.07 -27.44
CA PHE A 826 8.72 7.57 -26.32
C PHE A 826 10.16 7.26 -26.69
N VAL A 827 11.14 7.80 -25.97
CA VAL A 827 12.58 7.67 -26.29
C VAL A 827 13.37 6.84 -25.27
N GLY A 828 12.71 6.39 -24.20
CA GLY A 828 13.26 5.43 -23.25
C GLY A 828 12.95 5.74 -21.78
N SER A 829 13.57 4.99 -20.88
CA SER A 829 13.19 4.96 -19.47
C SER A 829 14.35 4.78 -18.48
N GLY A 830 14.11 5.16 -17.24
CA GLY A 830 14.95 4.91 -16.07
C GLY A 830 14.27 3.96 -15.08
N TRP A 831 14.95 2.86 -14.74
CA TRP A 831 14.52 1.96 -13.66
C TRP A 831 14.88 2.56 -12.31
N PHE A 832 13.88 2.82 -11.48
CA PHE A 832 14.05 3.22 -10.08
C PHE A 832 13.98 1.98 -9.18
N VAL A 833 15.08 1.38 -8.74
CA VAL A 833 16.44 1.94 -8.59
C VAL A 833 17.48 0.80 -8.49
N TYR A 834 18.80 1.09 -8.44
CA TYR A 834 19.83 0.05 -8.42
C TYR A 834 19.78 -0.90 -7.20
N TYR A 835 19.79 -0.36 -5.98
CA TYR A 835 19.70 -1.14 -4.73
C TYR A 835 18.33 -1.04 -4.05
N ASP A 836 17.93 -2.09 -3.33
CA ASP A 836 16.78 -2.01 -2.41
C ASP A 836 16.98 -0.92 -1.35
N GLN A 837 15.87 -0.30 -0.94
CA GLN A 837 15.85 0.53 0.26
C GLN A 837 16.03 -0.34 1.51
N SER A 838 16.38 0.28 2.63
CA SER A 838 16.53 -0.46 3.89
C SER A 838 15.18 -0.94 4.41
N ALA A 839 15.10 -2.21 4.84
CA ALA A 839 13.92 -2.73 5.55
C ALA A 839 13.63 -1.99 6.88
N ALA A 840 14.62 -1.26 7.42
CA ALA A 840 14.48 -0.40 8.59
C ALA A 840 14.01 1.04 8.27
N GLY A 841 13.69 1.32 6.99
CA GLY A 841 13.23 2.60 6.49
C GLY A 841 14.36 3.57 6.17
N ARG A 842 14.28 4.25 5.02
CA ARG A 842 15.26 5.27 4.60
C ARG A 842 15.15 6.54 5.44
N PRO A 843 16.24 7.33 5.60
CA PRO A 843 16.19 8.61 6.28
C PRO A 843 15.24 9.60 5.59
N GLY A 844 14.47 10.35 6.39
CA GLY A 844 13.54 11.38 5.91
C GLY A 844 12.07 10.97 6.01
N ASP A 845 11.66 9.92 5.30
CA ASP A 845 10.25 9.52 5.18
C ASP A 845 9.96 8.05 5.56
N GLY A 846 11.00 7.25 5.82
CA GLY A 846 10.85 5.87 6.26
C GLY A 846 10.43 4.89 5.16
N GLU A 847 10.55 5.25 3.88
CA GLU A 847 10.31 4.29 2.79
C GLU A 847 11.21 3.06 2.90
N SER A 848 10.65 1.89 2.57
CA SER A 848 11.27 0.57 2.72
C SER A 848 10.80 -0.36 1.59
N PHE A 849 11.00 0.08 0.35
CA PHE A 849 10.52 -0.62 -0.85
C PHE A 849 11.57 -1.56 -1.45
N ASN A 850 11.06 -2.66 -2.01
CA ASN A 850 11.84 -3.67 -2.75
C ASN A 850 11.96 -3.29 -4.24
N PHE A 851 12.69 -2.20 -4.51
CA PHE A 851 12.88 -1.63 -5.85
C PHE A 851 14.12 -2.13 -6.59
N GLY A 852 15.10 -2.66 -5.85
CA GLY A 852 16.44 -2.89 -6.34
C GLY A 852 16.48 -3.89 -7.50
N LEU A 853 17.41 -3.66 -8.42
CA LEU A 853 17.98 -4.74 -9.23
C LEU A 853 18.82 -5.69 -8.33
N VAL A 854 19.32 -5.14 -7.22
CA VAL A 854 20.20 -5.79 -6.25
C VAL A 854 19.70 -5.49 -4.83
N ASN A 855 19.82 -6.44 -3.91
CA ASN A 855 19.49 -6.20 -2.50
C ASN A 855 20.62 -5.47 -1.74
N GLN A 856 20.37 -5.12 -0.47
CA GLN A 856 21.34 -4.44 0.42
C GLN A 856 22.63 -5.25 0.70
N GLN A 857 22.66 -6.54 0.37
CA GLN A 857 23.82 -7.42 0.51
C GLN A 857 24.63 -7.52 -0.79
N ASP A 858 24.29 -6.71 -1.80
CA ASP A 858 24.88 -6.73 -3.14
C ASP A 858 24.64 -8.06 -3.88
N GLN A 859 23.51 -8.73 -3.63
CA GLN A 859 23.06 -9.93 -4.35
C GLN A 859 22.01 -9.55 -5.42
N PRO A 860 22.22 -9.90 -6.70
CA PRO A 860 21.28 -9.58 -7.77
C PRO A 860 19.99 -10.41 -7.67
N TYR A 861 18.86 -9.82 -8.03
CA TYR A 861 17.59 -10.52 -8.20
C TYR A 861 17.55 -11.24 -9.55
N THR A 862 18.29 -12.35 -9.69
CA THR A 862 18.54 -13.00 -10.99
C THR A 862 17.28 -13.39 -11.75
N ALA A 863 16.25 -13.90 -11.06
CA ALA A 863 14.98 -14.23 -11.69
C ALA A 863 14.30 -13.04 -12.40
N MET A 864 14.55 -11.81 -11.94
CA MET A 864 14.09 -10.58 -12.59
C MET A 864 15.08 -10.12 -13.66
N THR A 865 16.37 -10.03 -13.31
CA THR A 865 17.38 -9.46 -14.21
C THR A 865 17.63 -10.31 -15.46
N ASP A 866 17.38 -11.62 -15.39
CA ASP A 866 17.46 -12.52 -16.54
C ASP A 866 16.38 -12.20 -17.58
N ILE A 867 15.15 -11.91 -17.12
CA ILE A 867 14.05 -11.46 -18.00
C ILE A 867 14.37 -10.06 -18.53
N MET A 868 14.86 -9.15 -17.69
CA MET A 868 15.25 -7.80 -18.12
C MET A 868 16.33 -7.83 -19.20
N ARG A 869 17.33 -8.72 -19.08
CA ARG A 869 18.37 -8.93 -20.10
C ARG A 869 17.76 -9.29 -21.45
N GLU A 870 16.82 -10.23 -21.47
CA GLU A 870 16.16 -10.67 -22.70
C GLU A 870 15.35 -9.52 -23.31
N THR A 871 14.50 -8.85 -22.52
CA THR A 871 13.71 -7.70 -22.99
C THR A 871 14.58 -6.54 -23.48
N ASN A 872 15.59 -6.15 -22.71
CA ASN A 872 16.45 -5.00 -23.03
C ASN A 872 17.27 -5.20 -24.31
N ALA A 873 17.54 -6.44 -24.72
CA ALA A 873 18.20 -6.73 -25.98
C ALA A 873 17.34 -6.36 -27.20
N ASP A 874 16.02 -6.32 -27.01
CA ASP A 874 15.03 -6.21 -28.09
C ASP A 874 14.28 -4.86 -28.11
N LEU A 875 14.43 -4.01 -27.09
CA LEU A 875 13.66 -2.76 -26.98
C LEU A 875 13.87 -1.79 -28.14
N GLU A 876 15.09 -1.65 -28.68
CA GLU A 876 15.34 -0.85 -29.88
C GLU A 876 14.55 -1.38 -31.09
N LEU A 877 14.52 -2.70 -31.27
CA LEU A 877 13.76 -3.35 -32.34
C LEU A 877 12.24 -3.17 -32.12
N ALA A 878 11.77 -3.35 -30.89
CA ALA A 878 10.38 -3.14 -30.53
C ALA A 878 9.95 -1.69 -30.81
N HIS A 879 10.81 -0.73 -30.47
CA HIS A 879 10.58 0.68 -30.76
C HIS A 879 10.58 0.98 -32.25
N LEU A 880 11.54 0.44 -33.01
CA LEU A 880 11.59 0.58 -34.47
C LEU A 880 10.32 0.05 -35.16
N LEU A 881 9.80 -1.09 -34.70
CA LEU A 881 8.62 -1.75 -35.26
C LEU A 881 7.30 -1.16 -34.75
N GLY A 882 7.34 -0.46 -33.62
CA GLY A 882 6.15 -0.02 -32.89
C GLY A 882 5.40 -1.16 -32.22
N THR A 883 6.06 -2.31 -32.03
CA THR A 883 5.52 -3.50 -31.36
C THR A 883 6.66 -4.48 -31.09
N ALA A 884 6.55 -5.30 -30.04
CA ALA A 884 7.57 -6.27 -29.68
C ALA A 884 7.65 -7.44 -30.68
N CYS A 885 8.85 -8.03 -30.78
CA CYS A 885 9.08 -9.26 -31.53
C CYS A 885 8.42 -10.44 -30.79
N THR A 886 7.67 -11.29 -31.47
CA THR A 886 7.14 -12.52 -30.85
C THR A 886 8.17 -13.65 -30.82
N ARG A 887 9.23 -13.54 -31.65
CA ARG A 887 10.35 -14.46 -31.68
C ARG A 887 11.61 -13.72 -32.13
N VAL A 888 12.69 -13.80 -31.36
CA VAL A 888 14.01 -13.32 -31.79
C VAL A 888 14.91 -14.50 -32.14
N VAL A 889 15.68 -14.36 -33.21
CA VAL A 889 16.64 -15.35 -33.69
C VAL A 889 17.99 -14.65 -33.86
N SER A 890 18.96 -15.10 -33.09
CA SER A 890 20.36 -14.67 -33.15
C SER A 890 21.29 -15.87 -33.46
N GLY A 891 22.57 -15.61 -33.72
CA GLY A 891 23.56 -16.66 -33.99
C GLY A 891 23.44 -17.31 -35.38
N GLU A 892 23.79 -18.59 -35.54
CA GLU A 892 23.87 -19.27 -36.85
C GLU A 892 22.84 -20.40 -37.06
N PRO A 893 21.53 -20.12 -37.12
CA PRO A 893 20.53 -21.15 -37.38
C PRO A 893 20.72 -21.78 -38.78
N THR A 894 20.69 -23.12 -38.84
CA THR A 894 20.81 -23.88 -40.08
C THR A 894 19.45 -24.37 -40.58
N GLY A 895 19.18 -24.18 -41.87
CA GLY A 895 17.94 -24.62 -42.51
C GLY A 895 16.99 -23.47 -42.86
N PRO A 896 15.91 -23.75 -43.60
CA PRO A 896 14.91 -22.74 -43.94
C PRO A 896 14.12 -22.30 -42.69
N LEU A 897 13.82 -21.00 -42.63
CA LEU A 897 12.99 -20.39 -41.60
C LEU A 897 11.62 -20.04 -42.18
N VAL A 898 10.56 -20.46 -41.51
CA VAL A 898 9.18 -20.13 -41.89
C VAL A 898 8.55 -19.35 -40.74
N VAL A 899 7.96 -18.20 -41.07
CA VAL A 899 7.29 -17.30 -40.13
C VAL A 899 5.81 -17.25 -40.51
N ASP A 900 5.00 -18.08 -39.85
CA ASP A 900 3.58 -18.24 -40.16
C ASP A 900 2.66 -17.42 -39.25
N ASP A 901 3.18 -16.89 -38.14
CA ASP A 901 2.45 -16.07 -37.18
C ASP A 901 3.43 -15.16 -36.41
N GLY A 902 2.90 -14.07 -35.84
CA GLY A 902 3.66 -13.09 -35.07
C GLY A 902 4.75 -12.38 -35.87
N ILE A 903 5.73 -11.80 -35.18
CA ILE A 903 6.87 -11.09 -35.79
C ILE A 903 8.16 -11.81 -35.38
N THR A 904 8.88 -12.34 -36.36
CA THR A 904 10.22 -12.88 -36.14
C THR A 904 11.28 -11.83 -36.43
N CYS A 905 12.14 -11.55 -35.47
CA CYS A 905 13.26 -10.63 -35.60
C CYS A 905 14.58 -11.42 -35.72
N LEU A 906 15.30 -11.23 -36.83
CA LEU A 906 16.66 -11.69 -37.02
C LEU A 906 17.59 -10.55 -36.63
N ASP A 907 18.34 -10.74 -35.55
CA ASP A 907 19.22 -9.70 -35.01
C ASP A 907 20.64 -10.27 -34.88
N GLY A 908 21.57 -9.71 -35.65
CA GLY A 908 22.95 -10.21 -35.73
C GLY A 908 23.06 -11.68 -36.19
N ALA A 909 22.06 -12.21 -36.88
CA ALA A 909 21.96 -13.64 -37.20
C ALA A 909 22.61 -14.00 -38.55
N THR A 910 23.11 -15.22 -38.69
CA THR A 910 23.53 -15.83 -39.96
C THR A 910 22.63 -17.02 -40.29
N VAL A 911 21.57 -16.77 -41.07
CA VAL A 911 20.62 -17.79 -41.50
C VAL A 911 21.13 -18.51 -42.75
N ARG A 912 21.45 -19.80 -42.60
CA ARG A 912 21.85 -20.67 -43.71
C ARG A 912 20.65 -21.41 -44.30
N GLY A 913 19.76 -20.67 -44.97
CA GLY A 913 18.55 -21.19 -45.58
C GLY A 913 17.63 -20.09 -46.08
N SER A 914 16.54 -20.46 -46.75
CA SER A 914 15.49 -19.51 -47.18
C SER A 914 14.64 -19.06 -46.00
N VAL A 915 14.21 -17.80 -46.01
CA VAL A 915 13.24 -17.23 -45.07
C VAL A 915 11.92 -16.99 -45.79
N THR A 916 10.84 -17.56 -45.29
CA THR A 916 9.49 -17.41 -45.83
C THR A 916 8.57 -16.80 -44.79
N VAL A 917 7.88 -15.71 -45.13
CA VAL A 917 6.90 -15.02 -44.27
C VAL A 917 5.51 -15.21 -44.84
N GLY A 918 4.65 -15.83 -44.04
CA GLY A 918 3.25 -16.09 -44.34
C GLY A 918 2.36 -14.86 -44.19
N GLN A 919 1.09 -15.03 -44.59
CA GLN A 919 0.09 -13.97 -44.50
C GLN A 919 -0.15 -13.56 -43.04
N GLY A 920 -0.16 -12.26 -42.77
CA GLY A 920 -0.39 -11.69 -41.43
C GLY A 920 0.83 -11.76 -40.49
N ALA A 921 1.87 -12.51 -40.86
CA ALA A 921 3.11 -12.58 -40.09
C ALA A 921 4.06 -11.42 -40.43
N GLY A 922 5.06 -11.19 -39.59
CA GLY A 922 6.05 -10.13 -39.77
C GLY A 922 7.50 -10.62 -39.68
N LEU A 923 8.40 -9.90 -40.33
CA LEU A 923 9.83 -10.18 -40.31
C LEU A 923 10.62 -8.89 -40.13
N ALA A 924 11.49 -8.84 -39.12
CA ALA A 924 12.54 -7.83 -39.02
C ALA A 924 13.91 -8.50 -39.20
N VAL A 925 14.82 -7.90 -39.96
CA VAL A 925 16.17 -8.42 -40.21
C VAL A 925 17.14 -7.26 -40.05
N VAL A 926 17.92 -7.27 -38.98
CA VAL A 926 18.87 -6.22 -38.61
C VAL A 926 20.25 -6.84 -38.43
N ASP A 927 21.29 -6.21 -39.00
CA ASP A 927 22.70 -6.66 -38.95
C ASP A 927 22.92 -8.14 -39.26
N SER A 928 22.06 -8.72 -40.09
CA SER A 928 22.01 -10.17 -40.29
C SER A 928 22.47 -10.56 -41.69
N THR A 929 22.88 -11.82 -41.84
CA THR A 929 23.21 -12.45 -43.11
C THR A 929 22.22 -13.56 -43.41
N VAL A 930 21.53 -13.50 -44.55
CA VAL A 930 20.67 -14.58 -45.03
C VAL A 930 21.24 -15.12 -46.34
N THR A 931 21.59 -16.41 -46.37
CA THR A 931 22.18 -17.01 -47.58
C THR A 931 21.17 -17.60 -48.54
N GLY A 932 19.92 -17.82 -48.12
CA GLY A 932 18.83 -18.26 -48.98
C GLY A 932 17.96 -17.12 -49.48
N SER A 933 16.82 -17.46 -50.11
CA SER A 933 15.82 -16.48 -50.56
C SER A 933 15.06 -15.88 -49.37
N VAL A 934 14.70 -14.60 -49.43
CA VAL A 934 13.73 -13.99 -48.52
C VAL A 934 12.44 -13.75 -49.28
N SER A 935 11.34 -14.39 -48.88
CA SER A 935 10.04 -14.22 -49.53
C SER A 935 8.95 -13.92 -48.51
N ALA A 936 8.22 -12.83 -48.72
CA ALA A 936 7.06 -12.44 -47.94
C ALA A 936 5.85 -12.24 -48.85
N THR A 937 4.70 -12.78 -48.46
CA THR A 937 3.44 -12.57 -49.20
C THR A 937 2.29 -12.34 -48.22
N GLY A 938 1.63 -11.19 -48.32
CA GLY A 938 0.55 -10.84 -47.38
C GLY A 938 1.03 -10.51 -45.97
N ALA A 939 2.30 -10.15 -45.80
CA ALA A 939 2.90 -9.93 -44.48
C ALA A 939 2.36 -8.67 -43.81
N ALA A 940 2.24 -8.69 -42.48
CA ALA A 940 1.83 -7.53 -41.69
C ALA A 940 2.94 -6.46 -41.61
N THR A 941 4.21 -6.87 -41.57
CA THR A 941 5.35 -5.96 -41.67
C THR A 941 6.60 -6.69 -42.18
N VAL A 942 7.45 -6.00 -42.94
CA VAL A 942 8.77 -6.48 -43.34
C VAL A 942 9.78 -5.37 -43.20
N VAL A 943 10.76 -5.53 -42.31
CA VAL A 943 11.83 -4.57 -42.06
C VAL A 943 13.17 -5.24 -42.32
N LEU A 944 13.94 -4.76 -43.29
CA LEU A 944 15.27 -5.27 -43.65
C LEU A 944 16.26 -4.11 -43.53
N LEU A 945 17.16 -4.15 -42.56
CA LEU A 945 18.10 -3.09 -42.25
C LEU A 945 19.53 -3.62 -42.21
N HIS A 946 20.45 -2.90 -42.87
CA HIS A 946 21.89 -3.07 -42.71
C HIS A 946 22.38 -4.53 -42.88
N SER A 947 21.65 -5.34 -43.65
CA SER A 947 21.83 -6.78 -43.72
C SER A 947 22.43 -7.24 -45.06
N ARG A 948 23.02 -8.44 -45.07
CA ARG A 948 23.57 -9.09 -46.27
C ARG A 948 22.65 -10.22 -46.74
N LEU A 949 21.92 -9.96 -47.81
CA LEU A 949 20.95 -10.90 -48.37
C LEU A 949 21.54 -11.52 -49.64
N ARG A 950 22.03 -12.77 -49.56
CA ARG A 950 22.74 -13.43 -50.67
C ARG A 950 21.85 -14.25 -51.60
N GLY A 951 20.54 -14.14 -51.45
CA GLY A 951 19.53 -14.75 -52.32
C GLY A 951 18.53 -13.73 -52.86
N PRO A 952 17.56 -14.15 -53.68
CA PRO A 952 16.50 -13.26 -54.15
C PRO A 952 15.59 -12.82 -52.99
N VAL A 953 15.16 -11.56 -53.05
CA VAL A 953 14.23 -10.94 -52.09
C VAL A 953 12.93 -10.60 -52.83
N SER A 954 11.81 -11.15 -52.37
CA SER A 954 10.47 -10.94 -52.93
C SER A 954 9.49 -10.56 -51.82
N ILE A 955 8.91 -9.36 -51.89
CA ILE A 955 7.94 -8.87 -50.89
C ILE A 955 6.69 -8.42 -51.61
N ASN A 956 5.61 -9.20 -51.47
CA ASN A 956 4.39 -9.00 -52.24
C ASN A 956 3.17 -8.86 -51.34
N ASP A 957 2.24 -8.00 -51.73
CA ASP A 957 0.92 -7.87 -51.11
C ASP A 957 0.93 -7.65 -49.59
N SER A 958 2.03 -7.11 -49.02
CA SER A 958 2.11 -6.79 -47.59
C SER A 958 1.14 -5.67 -47.23
N THR A 959 0.51 -5.79 -46.06
CA THR A 959 -0.58 -4.90 -45.59
C THR A 959 -0.12 -3.85 -44.57
N GLY A 960 1.16 -3.85 -44.21
CA GLY A 960 1.74 -2.86 -43.32
C GLY A 960 3.17 -2.51 -43.73
N ARG A 961 3.93 -1.93 -42.81
CA ARG A 961 5.22 -1.30 -43.12
C ARG A 961 6.18 -2.25 -43.83
N VAL A 962 6.67 -1.83 -45.00
CA VAL A 962 7.81 -2.47 -45.70
C VAL A 962 8.97 -1.47 -45.77
N LEU A 963 9.97 -1.66 -44.91
CA LEU A 963 11.21 -0.87 -44.93
C LEU A 963 12.36 -1.75 -45.39
N ILE A 964 13.05 -1.35 -46.45
CA ILE A 964 14.22 -2.05 -46.97
C ILE A 964 15.31 -1.00 -47.08
N SER A 965 16.23 -0.94 -46.12
CA SER A 965 17.16 0.19 -45.98
C SER A 965 18.60 -0.27 -45.72
N GLY A 966 19.57 0.34 -46.42
CA GLY A 966 21.00 0.13 -46.19
C GLY A 966 21.52 -1.30 -46.38
N ASN A 967 20.81 -2.18 -47.10
CA ASN A 967 21.19 -3.58 -47.28
C ASN A 967 22.17 -3.80 -48.45
N GLN A 968 22.90 -4.91 -48.39
CA GLN A 968 23.61 -5.49 -49.55
C GLN A 968 22.84 -6.71 -50.05
N ILE A 969 22.24 -6.61 -51.23
CA ILE A 969 21.38 -7.65 -51.81
C ILE A 969 22.08 -8.26 -53.03
N ASP A 970 22.66 -9.45 -52.88
CA ASP A 970 23.31 -10.21 -53.94
C ASP A 970 22.29 -11.12 -54.67
N GLY A 971 21.17 -10.55 -55.08
CA GLY A 971 20.04 -11.25 -55.72
C GLY A 971 19.04 -10.29 -56.39
N ARG A 972 17.98 -10.83 -56.99
CA ARG A 972 16.87 -10.01 -57.51
C ARG A 972 16.07 -9.44 -56.33
N LEU A 973 15.73 -8.15 -56.39
CA LEU A 973 14.77 -7.49 -55.50
C LEU A 973 13.46 -7.25 -56.26
N THR A 974 12.34 -7.74 -55.74
CA THR A 974 11.02 -7.57 -56.37
C THR A 974 9.99 -7.25 -55.32
N CYS A 975 9.23 -6.17 -55.55
CA CYS A 975 8.14 -5.80 -54.67
C CYS A 975 6.89 -5.45 -55.48
N THR A 976 5.74 -6.04 -55.17
CA THR A 976 4.48 -5.76 -55.88
C THR A 976 3.28 -5.79 -54.94
N GLY A 977 2.33 -4.88 -55.11
CA GLY A 977 1.05 -4.92 -54.39
C GLY A 977 1.10 -4.57 -52.90
N ASN A 978 2.25 -4.12 -52.38
CA ASN A 978 2.38 -3.70 -50.97
C ASN A 978 1.67 -2.36 -50.74
N ASP A 979 0.98 -2.23 -49.61
CA ASP A 979 0.30 -1.00 -49.18
C ASP A 979 0.53 -0.77 -47.67
N PRO A 980 1.31 0.26 -47.27
CA PRO A 980 1.96 1.26 -48.12
C PRO A 980 3.08 0.67 -49.01
N PRO A 981 3.47 1.37 -50.10
CA PRO A 981 4.60 0.94 -50.93
C PRO A 981 5.92 0.91 -50.12
N PRO A 982 6.90 0.07 -50.50
CA PRO A 982 8.17 -0.03 -49.78
C PRO A 982 8.99 1.26 -49.86
N ASP A 983 9.64 1.58 -48.74
CA ASP A 983 10.53 2.72 -48.56
C ASP A 983 11.97 2.25 -48.25
N ASP A 984 12.97 3.09 -48.52
CA ASP A 984 14.37 2.87 -48.18
C ASP A 984 14.91 3.75 -47.05
N GLY A 985 14.06 4.60 -46.44
CA GLY A 985 14.41 5.37 -45.24
C GLY A 985 15.59 6.30 -45.47
N ASP A 986 15.67 6.89 -46.66
CA ASP A 986 16.76 7.77 -47.12
C ASP A 986 18.15 7.11 -47.10
N ARG A 987 18.22 5.78 -47.08
CA ARG A 987 19.47 5.01 -47.12
C ARG A 987 19.41 3.90 -48.17
N PRO A 988 19.98 4.14 -49.36
CA PRO A 988 19.81 3.27 -50.50
C PRO A 988 20.46 1.90 -50.29
N ASN A 989 19.83 0.88 -50.88
CA ASN A 989 20.35 -0.48 -50.87
C ASN A 989 21.33 -0.70 -52.01
N VAL A 990 22.35 -1.53 -51.76
CA VAL A 990 23.28 -1.99 -52.80
C VAL A 990 22.77 -3.31 -53.37
N VAL A 991 22.03 -3.23 -54.48
CA VAL A 991 21.47 -4.40 -55.17
C VAL A 991 22.39 -4.84 -56.32
N ARG A 992 22.97 -6.05 -56.24
CA ARG A 992 23.81 -6.63 -57.31
C ARG A 992 23.03 -7.48 -58.33
N GLY A 993 21.71 -7.55 -58.22
CA GLY A 993 20.78 -8.12 -59.20
C GLY A 993 19.87 -7.07 -59.84
N THR A 994 18.71 -7.50 -60.36
CA THR A 994 17.69 -6.58 -60.89
C THR A 994 16.72 -6.16 -59.79
N SER A 995 16.42 -4.86 -59.68
CA SER A 995 15.33 -4.31 -58.86
C SER A 995 14.08 -4.08 -59.74
N SER A 996 12.87 -4.36 -59.24
CA SER A 996 11.64 -4.27 -60.03
C SER A 996 10.37 -4.05 -59.20
N GLY A 997 9.30 -3.61 -59.85
CA GLY A 997 8.00 -3.31 -59.22
C GLY A 997 8.05 -2.02 -58.40
N GLN A 998 7.52 -2.04 -57.18
CA GLN A 998 7.53 -0.92 -56.23
C GLN A 998 8.93 -0.66 -55.66
N CYS A 999 9.85 -1.63 -55.69
CA CYS A 999 11.24 -1.47 -55.27
C CYS A 999 12.19 -1.22 -56.45
N ARG A 1000 11.81 -0.39 -57.43
CA ARG A 1000 12.63 -0.12 -58.64
C ARG A 1000 13.74 0.93 -58.41
N TRP A 1001 13.80 1.52 -57.22
CA TRP A 1001 14.79 2.52 -56.85
C TRP A 1001 16.22 1.95 -56.83
#